data_AF-A0A4P1RZL6-F1
#
_entry.id   AF-A0A4P1RZL6-F1
#
_cell.length_a   1.000
_cell.length_b   1.000
_cell.length_c   1.000
_cell.angle_alpha   90.00
_cell.angle_beta   90.00
_cell.angle_gamma   90.00
#
_symmetry.space_group_name_H-M   'P 1'
#
loop_
_entity.id
_entity.type
_entity.pdbx_description
1 polymer ?
#
loop_
_entity_poly.entity_id
_entity_poly.type
_entity_poly.pdbx_seq_one_letter_code
_entity_poly.pdbx_strand_id
1 'polypeptide(L)'
;MKRFLGLFIIILMSATAFAGSTSLFLKSGRIDTSAKTATQLKARVGSNPYYVAQFPASEMRLYIVQFNRPIDSGIKDLLSRHNMKIADYIPDNAFVVWTTGFQMNALQDSSIQWKGIYQPAFRIDNKLKNSKAIKLKVQISLYPFVDPRVCRFTLADVGATIDKVGISGWGSTFLATVPVSMLPQLARVPGLKWVEIYVAPELHNVQTDVYLKGHRNGLKNEASHNIMNAAPMWSAGYTGASQIAAVCDTGLDVGNVDSIHRDFYNDSNNDGHNDKIVAAYALGRTNDWSDDQGHGTHTAGSVLGNGAKSNGRFKGTAYDARLVEQSVLDSRGGLGGLPSDLNTLFQQAYDDGARVHSNSWGASVAGQYDTSAEQVDQFMWNHKDMVITFSAGNSGVDSNRDGVVDMDSMGSPGTAKNCITVGASESNVNQNVGYWGTWWPDSYPTEPIKSDNVCDNADGMAAFSSRGPCDDGRIKPDIVAPGSNIISVRSQDSSADTGWGVYDDWYIYEGGTSMSNPLTAGAATIVREFFIQHEGITPSSALVKASMMNGAYDMYPGQYGTGSTKEQPSTRPNSVEGWGRVDLGNTYLPSAPVQMKYADEGTGLNTNGTKTYSWDVSDGSVPMHVTLAWTDYPATTSSSKQLVNDLDLTVQSPTGTSYYPNHLGGADHTNNVETVDIASPLTGTYTIVVKGYNVPQGPQPFALVGHAGFGTAAPDTTPPVISAVSANPSYDSAIISWTTDEAATSTVEYGTSSSFGQTAAPTGYTTSHSVGLSGLTAETTYYYRVRSKDSSGNESVSSTFTFATTAEPVTPTSFNDDMESGSSKWTTAAQGSTPWAITSSSYVHSGSHSWFSADEPQVKDDMLMTQEV
;
A
#
# COMPACT_ATOMS: atom_id res chain seq x y z
N MET A 1 -8.42 -3.00 -59.36
CA MET A 1 -8.06 -4.43 -59.32
C MET A 1 -6.64 -4.58 -58.78
N LYS A 2 -6.54 -5.06 -57.53
CA LYS A 2 -5.49 -5.88 -56.88
C LYS A 2 -3.99 -5.63 -57.18
N ARG A 3 -3.23 -5.29 -56.12
CA ARG A 3 -2.18 -6.11 -55.44
C ARG A 3 -1.48 -5.24 -54.38
N PHE A 4 -1.87 -5.30 -53.11
CA PHE A 4 -1.22 -6.08 -52.03
C PHE A 4 0.32 -6.06 -52.06
N LEU A 5 0.92 -5.23 -51.21
CA LEU A 5 2.26 -5.47 -50.67
C LEU A 5 2.22 -5.15 -49.17
N GLY A 6 2.20 -6.19 -48.34
CA GLY A 6 2.29 -6.08 -46.89
C GLY A 6 3.71 -5.66 -46.50
N LEU A 7 3.79 -4.62 -45.66
CA LEU A 7 5.04 -4.19 -45.06
C LEU A 7 5.32 -5.08 -43.85
N PHE A 8 6.24 -6.03 -44.01
CA PHE A 8 6.84 -6.76 -42.90
C PHE A 8 7.74 -5.79 -42.13
N ILE A 9 7.32 -5.35 -40.94
CA ILE A 9 8.21 -4.69 -39.99
C ILE A 9 9.05 -5.80 -39.35
N ILE A 10 10.29 -5.92 -39.80
CA ILE A 10 11.30 -6.75 -39.16
C ILE A 10 11.77 -5.97 -37.93
N ILE A 11 11.29 -6.38 -36.76
CA ILE A 11 11.87 -6.00 -35.47
C ILE A 11 13.25 -6.70 -35.43
N LEU A 12 14.30 -5.95 -35.74
CA LEU A 12 15.67 -6.37 -35.44
C LEU A 12 15.82 -6.37 -33.91
N MET A 13 15.70 -7.54 -33.29
CA MET A 13 16.30 -7.78 -31.98
C MET A 13 17.82 -7.74 -32.17
N SER A 14 18.44 -6.60 -31.86
CA SER A 14 19.88 -6.55 -31.67
C SER A 14 20.22 -7.37 -30.43
N ALA A 15 20.82 -8.54 -30.64
CA ALA A 15 21.48 -9.28 -29.57
C ALA A 15 22.72 -8.48 -29.14
N THR A 16 22.55 -7.53 -28.22
CA THR A 16 23.67 -6.96 -27.48
C THR A 16 24.22 -8.05 -26.56
N ALA A 17 25.50 -8.37 -26.72
CA ALA A 17 26.20 -9.25 -25.80
C ALA A 17 26.25 -8.55 -24.43
N PHE A 18 25.49 -9.04 -23.46
CA PHE A 18 25.57 -8.57 -22.08
C PHE A 18 26.93 -8.96 -21.50
N ALA A 19 27.82 -7.99 -21.32
CA ALA A 19 28.98 -8.17 -20.45
C ALA A 19 28.48 -8.05 -19.00
N GLY A 20 28.32 -9.19 -18.31
CA GLY A 20 27.98 -9.19 -16.89
C GLY A 20 29.00 -8.40 -16.06
N SER A 21 28.55 -7.72 -15.00
CA SER A 21 29.44 -7.02 -14.06
C SER A 21 30.50 -7.98 -13.54
N THR A 22 31.77 -7.56 -13.54
CA THR A 22 32.89 -8.33 -12.99
C THR A 22 33.05 -8.14 -11.48
N SER A 23 32.02 -7.62 -10.81
CA SER A 23 32.03 -7.42 -9.36
C SER A 23 30.64 -7.54 -8.75
N LEU A 24 30.58 -8.09 -7.54
CA LEU A 24 29.41 -8.05 -6.67
C LEU A 24 29.69 -7.07 -5.53
N PHE A 25 28.71 -6.21 -5.25
CA PHE A 25 28.83 -5.16 -4.25
C PHE A 25 27.97 -5.49 -3.03
N LEU A 26 28.62 -5.55 -1.87
CA LEU A 26 28.01 -5.84 -0.58
C LEU A 26 28.39 -4.72 0.37
N LYS A 27 27.55 -4.44 1.37
CA LYS A 27 27.84 -3.41 2.39
C LYS A 27 29.19 -3.63 3.09
N SER A 28 29.53 -4.91 3.24
CA SER A 28 30.74 -5.36 3.92
C SER A 28 31.97 -5.53 3.02
N GLY A 29 31.85 -5.23 1.73
CA GLY A 29 32.95 -5.22 0.77
C GLY A 29 32.56 -5.65 -0.65
N ARG A 30 33.55 -5.72 -1.53
CA ARG A 30 33.39 -6.15 -2.94
C ARG A 30 33.93 -7.56 -3.16
N ILE A 31 33.25 -8.34 -4.00
CA ILE A 31 33.78 -9.58 -4.57
C ILE A 31 34.15 -9.32 -6.03
N ASP A 32 35.42 -9.52 -6.39
CA ASP A 32 35.88 -9.43 -7.77
C ASP A 32 35.71 -10.77 -8.50
N THR A 33 34.90 -10.81 -9.55
CA THR A 33 34.52 -12.04 -10.24
C THR A 33 35.27 -12.24 -11.57
N SER A 34 36.28 -11.42 -11.87
CA SER A 34 37.08 -11.43 -13.12
C SER A 34 38.09 -12.59 -13.28
N ALA A 35 37.82 -13.76 -12.69
CA ALA A 35 38.68 -14.96 -12.70
C ALA A 35 40.03 -14.86 -11.93
N LYS A 36 40.39 -13.71 -11.34
CA LYS A 36 41.66 -13.52 -10.57
C LYS A 36 41.57 -13.84 -9.06
N THR A 37 40.44 -14.35 -8.55
CA THR A 37 40.12 -14.34 -7.11
C THR A 37 40.82 -15.41 -6.24
N ALA A 38 41.27 -16.53 -6.81
CA ALA A 38 41.86 -17.62 -6.00
C ALA A 38 43.16 -17.22 -5.28
N THR A 39 43.94 -16.30 -5.86
CA THR A 39 45.21 -15.82 -5.28
C THR A 39 44.99 -14.80 -4.17
N GLN A 40 43.97 -13.93 -4.28
CA GLN A 40 43.65 -12.92 -3.26
C GLN A 40 42.97 -13.51 -2.02
N LEU A 41 42.15 -14.55 -2.20
CA LEU A 41 41.47 -15.23 -1.08
C LEU A 41 42.47 -15.97 -0.19
N LYS A 42 43.49 -16.62 -0.80
CA LYS A 42 44.57 -17.32 -0.07
C LYS A 42 45.39 -16.40 0.84
N ALA A 43 45.55 -15.12 0.51
CA ALA A 43 46.27 -14.15 1.33
C ALA A 43 45.47 -13.68 2.57
N ARG A 44 44.13 -13.75 2.52
CA ARG A 44 43.24 -13.34 3.63
C ARG A 44 42.94 -14.47 4.62
N VAL A 45 42.93 -15.72 4.14
CA VAL A 45 42.75 -16.89 4.99
C VAL A 45 44.00 -17.09 5.86
N GLY A 46 43.82 -17.11 7.19
CA GLY A 46 44.90 -17.27 8.17
C GLY A 46 45.30 -15.98 8.89
N SER A 47 45.02 -14.81 8.31
CA SER A 47 45.28 -13.48 8.92
C SER A 47 44.01 -12.77 9.40
N ASN A 48 42.83 -13.14 8.86
CA ASN A 48 41.55 -12.55 9.23
C ASN A 48 40.53 -13.63 9.64
N PRO A 49 39.97 -13.60 10.88
CA PRO A 49 39.11 -14.65 11.40
C PRO A 49 37.74 -14.73 10.71
N TYR A 50 37.36 -13.74 9.89
CA TYR A 50 36.12 -13.73 9.13
C TYR A 50 36.20 -14.43 7.77
N TYR A 51 37.34 -15.00 7.39
CA TYR A 51 37.51 -15.72 6.13
C TYR A 51 37.80 -17.20 6.37
N VAL A 52 37.27 -18.04 5.50
CA VAL A 52 37.49 -19.49 5.51
C VAL A 52 37.98 -19.95 4.13
N ALA A 53 38.95 -20.87 4.11
CA ALA A 53 39.38 -21.52 2.87
C ALA A 53 38.32 -22.49 2.35
N GLN A 54 37.73 -23.27 3.24
CA GLN A 54 36.72 -24.27 2.91
C GLN A 54 35.85 -24.57 4.13
N PHE A 55 34.61 -24.98 3.86
CA PHE A 55 33.77 -25.67 4.82
C PHE A 55 33.83 -27.19 4.57
N PRO A 56 33.42 -28.03 5.54
CA PRO A 56 33.26 -29.47 5.29
C PRO A 56 32.35 -29.72 4.08
N ALA A 57 32.84 -30.47 3.09
CA ALA A 57 32.19 -30.57 1.78
C ALA A 57 30.80 -31.22 1.83
N SER A 58 30.51 -32.02 2.86
CA SER A 58 29.21 -32.66 3.11
C SER A 58 28.20 -31.78 3.82
N GLU A 59 28.64 -30.64 4.39
CA GLU A 59 27.75 -29.77 5.15
C GLU A 59 27.06 -28.74 4.25
N MET A 60 25.79 -28.46 4.56
CA MET A 60 25.07 -27.38 3.91
C MET A 60 25.62 -26.03 4.38
N ARG A 61 25.95 -25.17 3.41
CA ARG A 61 26.51 -23.84 3.60
C ARG A 61 26.02 -22.88 2.52
N LEU A 62 26.26 -21.60 2.74
CA LEU A 62 25.93 -20.55 1.80
C LEU A 62 27.07 -20.36 0.79
N TYR A 63 26.70 -20.38 -0.49
CA TYR A 63 27.56 -20.08 -1.63
C TYR A 63 26.90 -19.00 -2.48
N ILE A 64 27.69 -18.34 -3.32
CA ILE A 64 27.18 -17.42 -4.33
C ILE A 64 27.44 -18.03 -5.71
N VAL A 65 26.47 -17.91 -6.61
CA VAL A 65 26.60 -18.21 -8.04
C VAL A 65 26.18 -16.98 -8.83
N GLN A 66 27.12 -16.39 -9.57
CA GLN A 66 26.89 -15.26 -10.47
C GLN A 66 26.79 -15.76 -11.91
N PHE A 67 25.83 -15.22 -12.65
CA PHE A 67 25.58 -15.52 -14.05
C PHE A 67 26.00 -14.37 -14.97
N ASN A 68 26.36 -14.69 -16.20
CA ASN A 68 26.82 -13.72 -17.21
C ASN A 68 25.67 -13.05 -18.00
N ARG A 69 24.42 -13.24 -17.56
CA ARG A 69 23.21 -12.74 -18.22
C ARG A 69 22.09 -12.51 -17.19
N PRO A 70 21.07 -11.68 -17.53
CA PRO A 70 19.88 -11.53 -16.71
C PRO A 70 19.23 -12.87 -16.33
N ILE A 71 18.62 -12.90 -15.16
CA ILE A 71 18.08 -14.11 -14.54
C ILE A 71 16.76 -14.50 -15.19
N ASP A 72 16.75 -15.55 -16.00
CA ASP A 72 15.54 -16.14 -16.57
C ASP A 72 15.12 -17.44 -15.83
N SER A 73 14.01 -18.05 -16.26
CA SER A 73 13.54 -19.33 -15.72
C SER A 73 14.56 -20.45 -15.91
N GLY A 74 15.30 -20.46 -17.02
CA GLY A 74 16.34 -21.46 -17.29
C GLY A 74 17.46 -21.49 -16.26
N ILE A 75 17.88 -20.33 -15.73
CA ILE A 75 18.84 -20.24 -14.62
C ILE A 75 18.27 -20.83 -13.32
N LYS A 76 17.02 -20.55 -13.01
CA LYS A 76 16.35 -21.12 -11.82
C LYS A 76 16.21 -22.64 -11.93
N ASP A 77 15.83 -23.13 -13.10
CA ASP A 77 15.71 -24.57 -13.39
C ASP A 77 17.05 -25.28 -13.33
N LEU A 78 18.15 -24.62 -13.74
CA LEU A 78 19.51 -25.14 -13.57
C LEU A 78 19.83 -25.38 -12.09
N LEU A 79 19.63 -24.38 -11.23
CA LEU A 79 19.93 -24.51 -9.80
C LEU A 79 19.03 -25.58 -9.14
N SER A 80 17.75 -25.60 -9.49
CA SER A 80 16.79 -26.59 -9.00
C SER A 80 17.18 -28.03 -9.36
N ARG A 81 17.58 -28.28 -10.62
CA ARG A 81 18.04 -29.62 -11.09
C ARG A 81 19.29 -30.13 -10.36
N HIS A 82 20.08 -29.24 -9.78
CA HIS A 82 21.24 -29.59 -8.95
C HIS A 82 20.90 -29.72 -7.45
N ASN A 83 19.61 -29.71 -7.08
CA ASN A 83 19.11 -29.72 -5.71
C ASN A 83 19.71 -28.60 -4.85
N MET A 84 19.91 -27.42 -5.44
CA MET A 84 20.38 -26.23 -4.73
C MET A 84 19.19 -25.36 -4.37
N LYS A 85 19.10 -24.97 -3.09
CA LYS A 85 18.05 -24.05 -2.64
C LYS A 85 18.52 -22.61 -2.82
N ILE A 86 17.79 -21.80 -3.58
CA ILE A 86 18.03 -20.36 -3.66
C ILE A 86 17.61 -19.74 -2.32
N ALA A 87 18.54 -19.01 -1.70
CA ALA A 87 18.33 -18.34 -0.43
C ALA A 87 18.03 -16.84 -0.62
N ASP A 88 18.72 -16.20 -1.57
CA ASP A 88 18.64 -14.75 -1.75
C ASP A 88 19.19 -14.32 -3.12
N TYR A 89 18.87 -13.09 -3.52
CA TYR A 89 19.44 -12.45 -4.71
C TYR A 89 20.40 -11.32 -4.32
N ILE A 90 21.55 -11.27 -4.98
CA ILE A 90 22.47 -10.15 -4.94
C ILE A 90 22.45 -9.54 -6.35
N PRO A 91 22.19 -8.23 -6.50
CA PRO A 91 22.24 -7.55 -7.78
C PRO A 91 23.51 -7.82 -8.57
N ASP A 92 23.43 -7.62 -9.88
CA ASP A 92 24.44 -8.06 -10.86
C ASP A 92 24.43 -9.59 -11.10
N ASN A 93 23.21 -10.15 -11.23
CA ASN A 93 22.91 -11.53 -11.66
C ASN A 93 23.47 -12.62 -10.75
N ALA A 94 23.43 -12.45 -9.42
CA ALA A 94 23.94 -13.43 -8.48
C ALA A 94 22.86 -13.96 -7.53
N PHE A 95 22.88 -15.27 -7.30
CA PHE A 95 22.10 -15.90 -6.24
C PHE A 95 22.99 -16.35 -5.10
N VAL A 96 22.54 -16.13 -3.87
CA VAL A 96 22.99 -16.89 -2.70
C VAL A 96 22.25 -18.22 -2.71
N VAL A 97 22.98 -19.32 -2.63
CA VAL A 97 22.44 -20.68 -2.62
C VAL A 97 22.86 -21.45 -1.38
N TRP A 98 21.92 -22.22 -0.83
CA TRP A 98 22.12 -23.14 0.28
C TRP A 98 22.37 -24.54 -0.28
N THR A 99 23.62 -25.02 -0.18
CA THR A 99 24.06 -26.27 -0.80
C THR A 99 25.31 -26.86 -0.14
N THR A 100 25.69 -28.07 -0.53
CA THR A 100 26.95 -28.71 -0.10
C THR A 100 28.12 -28.33 -1.02
N GLY A 101 29.35 -28.48 -0.52
CA GLY A 101 30.55 -28.32 -1.34
C GLY A 101 30.62 -29.32 -2.50
N PHE A 102 30.09 -30.54 -2.31
CA PHE A 102 29.98 -31.54 -3.39
C PHE A 102 29.09 -31.06 -4.54
N GLN A 103 27.88 -30.60 -4.24
CA GLN A 103 26.96 -30.08 -5.25
C GLN A 103 27.51 -28.84 -5.94
N MET A 104 28.12 -27.93 -5.17
CA MET A 104 28.74 -26.71 -5.71
C MET A 104 29.87 -27.02 -6.71
N ASN A 105 30.71 -28.01 -6.42
CA ASN A 105 31.77 -28.43 -7.34
C ASN A 105 31.21 -29.06 -8.62
N ALA A 106 30.11 -29.82 -8.52
CA ALA A 106 29.45 -30.48 -9.64
C ALA A 106 28.68 -29.53 -10.58
N LEU A 107 28.29 -28.34 -10.12
CA LEU A 107 27.56 -27.36 -10.93
C LEU A 107 28.45 -26.79 -12.05
N GLN A 108 28.24 -27.17 -13.30
CA GLN A 108 28.99 -26.66 -14.45
C GLN A 108 28.02 -26.24 -15.55
N ASP A 109 28.10 -24.99 -15.98
CA ASP A 109 27.26 -24.43 -17.06
C ASP A 109 27.94 -23.19 -17.64
N SER A 110 27.80 -22.96 -18.95
CA SER A 110 28.42 -21.81 -19.63
C SER A 110 27.82 -20.46 -19.23
N SER A 111 26.63 -20.44 -18.63
CA SER A 111 26.01 -19.22 -18.10
C SER A 111 26.61 -18.75 -16.78
N ILE A 112 27.39 -19.59 -16.10
CA ILE A 112 28.01 -19.25 -14.82
C ILE A 112 29.26 -18.40 -15.08
N GLN A 113 29.23 -17.16 -14.58
CA GLN A 113 30.37 -16.26 -14.59
C GLN A 113 31.33 -16.57 -13.46
N TRP A 114 30.80 -16.78 -12.26
CA TRP A 114 31.59 -17.03 -11.06
C TRP A 114 30.78 -17.79 -10.02
N LYS A 115 31.45 -18.61 -9.20
CA LYS A 115 30.84 -19.24 -8.03
C LYS A 115 31.86 -19.37 -6.90
N GLY A 116 31.41 -19.26 -5.65
CA GLY A 116 32.31 -19.32 -4.51
C GLY A 116 31.60 -19.33 -3.17
N ILE A 117 32.37 -19.52 -2.10
CA ILE A 117 31.86 -19.48 -0.72
C ILE A 117 31.35 -18.07 -0.42
N TYR A 118 30.14 -17.96 0.14
CA TYR A 118 29.68 -16.71 0.71
C TYR A 118 30.37 -16.49 2.07
N GLN A 119 31.45 -15.70 2.06
CA GLN A 119 32.36 -15.61 3.20
C GLN A 119 31.68 -15.02 4.44
N PRO A 120 32.01 -15.51 5.66
CA PRO A 120 31.54 -14.91 6.93
C PRO A 120 31.74 -13.40 7.01
N ALA A 121 32.82 -12.87 6.44
CA ALA A 121 33.15 -11.44 6.41
C ALA A 121 32.07 -10.55 5.77
N PHE A 122 31.26 -11.11 4.87
CA PHE A 122 30.22 -10.39 4.14
C PHE A 122 28.84 -10.47 4.77
N ARG A 123 28.72 -11.12 5.94
CA ARG A 123 27.46 -11.33 6.66
C ARG A 123 27.36 -10.51 7.95
N ILE A 124 28.35 -9.65 8.19
CA ILE A 124 28.46 -8.76 9.35
C ILE A 124 28.79 -7.37 8.83
N ASP A 125 28.06 -6.36 9.27
CA ASP A 125 28.28 -4.94 8.95
C ASP A 125 29.74 -4.50 9.26
N ASN A 126 30.31 -3.66 8.38
CA ASN A 126 31.59 -3.01 8.61
C ASN A 126 31.60 -2.12 9.86
N LYS A 127 30.49 -1.45 10.20
CA LYS A 127 30.36 -0.64 11.42
C LYS A 127 30.62 -1.48 12.68
N LEU A 128 30.16 -2.74 12.68
CA LEU A 128 30.43 -3.69 13.78
C LEU A 128 31.89 -4.13 13.84
N LYS A 129 32.45 -4.51 12.68
CA LYS A 129 33.85 -4.99 12.59
C LYS A 129 34.87 -3.94 13.00
N ASN A 130 34.55 -2.67 12.81
CA ASN A 130 35.43 -1.53 13.11
C ASN A 130 35.15 -0.90 14.48
N SER A 131 34.16 -1.39 15.23
CA SER A 131 33.79 -0.83 16.52
C SER A 131 34.86 -1.11 17.58
N LYS A 132 35.09 -0.11 18.45
CA LYS A 132 35.96 -0.22 19.63
C LYS A 132 35.21 -0.61 20.90
N ALA A 133 33.90 -0.81 20.82
CA ALA A 133 33.08 -1.20 21.96
C ALA A 133 33.41 -2.62 22.44
N ILE A 134 33.20 -2.91 23.72
CA ILE A 134 33.38 -4.25 24.28
C ILE A 134 32.20 -5.17 23.92
N LYS A 135 30.98 -4.63 24.03
CA LYS A 135 29.72 -5.28 23.65
C LYS A 135 28.90 -4.33 22.80
N LEU A 136 28.10 -4.86 21.88
CA LEU A 136 27.17 -4.11 21.06
C LEU A 136 25.81 -4.79 21.05
N LYS A 137 24.76 -3.99 21.01
CA LYS A 137 23.41 -4.46 20.71
C LYS A 137 23.26 -4.57 19.20
N VAL A 138 22.89 -5.76 18.73
CA VAL A 138 22.86 -6.11 17.32
C VAL A 138 21.55 -6.77 16.94
N GLN A 139 21.15 -6.53 15.69
CA GLN A 139 20.11 -7.27 15.02
C GLN A 139 20.76 -8.41 14.22
N ILE A 140 20.26 -9.63 14.37
CA ILE A 140 20.80 -10.85 13.74
C ILE A 140 19.67 -11.51 12.95
N SER A 141 19.90 -11.79 11.67
CA SER A 141 18.91 -12.41 10.79
C SER A 141 19.39 -13.76 10.26
N LEU A 142 18.51 -14.75 10.24
CA LEU A 142 18.73 -16.09 9.67
C LEU A 142 17.77 -16.34 8.50
N TYR A 143 18.22 -17.14 7.54
CA TYR A 143 17.34 -17.64 6.47
C TYR A 143 16.26 -18.60 7.00
N PRO A 144 15.09 -18.71 6.34
CA PRO A 144 13.92 -19.44 6.85
C PRO A 144 14.09 -20.96 6.93
N PHE A 145 15.09 -21.52 6.25
CA PHE A 145 15.41 -22.95 6.33
C PHE A 145 16.38 -23.30 7.47
N VAL A 146 16.80 -22.32 8.25
CA VAL A 146 17.74 -22.51 9.36
C VAL A 146 16.96 -22.57 10.65
N ASP A 147 17.15 -23.65 11.40
CA ASP A 147 16.56 -23.76 12.73
C ASP A 147 17.11 -22.65 13.66
N PRO A 148 16.26 -21.81 14.26
CA PRO A 148 16.70 -20.71 15.13
C PRO A 148 17.51 -21.19 16.34
N ARG A 149 17.34 -22.45 16.77
CA ARG A 149 18.12 -23.05 17.87
C ARG A 149 19.61 -23.05 17.58
N VAL A 150 20.03 -23.18 16.31
CA VAL A 150 21.45 -23.16 15.92
C VAL A 150 22.12 -21.83 16.31
N CYS A 151 21.45 -20.71 16.04
CA CYS A 151 21.95 -19.40 16.43
C CYS A 151 21.84 -19.19 17.94
N ARG A 152 20.76 -19.67 18.58
CA ARG A 152 20.56 -19.55 20.03
C ARG A 152 21.67 -20.24 20.84
N PHE A 153 22.08 -21.45 20.45
CA PHE A 153 23.23 -22.12 21.07
C PHE A 153 24.53 -21.35 20.85
N THR A 154 24.77 -20.87 19.63
CA THR A 154 25.96 -20.05 19.33
C THR A 154 25.99 -18.77 20.18
N LEU A 155 24.86 -18.10 20.34
CA LEU A 155 24.74 -16.89 21.15
C LEU A 155 25.03 -17.17 22.63
N ALA A 156 24.55 -18.29 23.16
CA ALA A 156 24.87 -18.71 24.52
C ALA A 156 26.38 -18.99 24.68
N ASP A 157 26.99 -19.72 23.74
CA ASP A 157 28.42 -20.07 23.77
C ASP A 157 29.33 -18.84 23.72
N VAL A 158 28.94 -17.79 23.01
CA VAL A 158 29.70 -16.54 22.93
C VAL A 158 29.41 -15.57 24.07
N GLY A 159 28.58 -15.95 25.05
CA GLY A 159 28.21 -15.09 26.18
C GLY A 159 27.36 -13.88 25.79
N ALA A 160 26.54 -14.00 24.74
CA ALA A 160 25.58 -12.98 24.36
C ALA A 160 24.30 -13.05 25.22
N THR A 161 23.64 -11.91 25.38
CA THR A 161 22.31 -11.82 26.00
C THR A 161 21.28 -11.60 24.91
N ILE A 162 20.23 -12.42 24.85
CA ILE A 162 19.13 -12.27 23.88
C ILE A 162 18.01 -11.46 24.53
N ASP A 163 17.61 -10.38 23.87
CA ASP A 163 16.53 -9.48 24.31
C ASP A 163 15.19 -9.86 23.68
N LYS A 164 15.15 -10.09 22.37
CA LYS A 164 13.94 -10.46 21.61
C LYS A 164 14.27 -11.48 20.53
N VAL A 165 13.28 -12.30 20.17
CA VAL A 165 13.35 -13.27 19.06
C VAL A 165 12.09 -13.15 18.20
N GLY A 166 12.26 -12.95 16.89
CA GLY A 166 11.19 -12.99 15.91
C GLY A 166 11.31 -14.24 15.05
N ILE A 167 10.17 -14.84 14.69
CA ILE A 167 10.11 -16.00 13.79
C ILE A 167 8.96 -15.75 12.82
N SER A 168 9.23 -15.87 11.52
CA SER A 168 8.23 -15.77 10.46
C SER A 168 8.57 -16.68 9.29
N GLY A 169 7.71 -16.70 8.26
CA GLY A 169 7.98 -17.42 7.01
C GLY A 169 9.24 -16.93 6.28
N TRP A 170 9.72 -15.73 6.61
CA TRP A 170 10.90 -15.11 6.01
C TRP A 170 12.21 -15.45 6.71
N GLY A 171 12.17 -15.98 7.94
CA GLY A 171 13.38 -16.22 8.70
C GLY A 171 13.19 -16.16 10.20
N SER A 172 14.30 -16.00 10.90
CA SER A 172 14.29 -15.69 12.32
C SER A 172 15.21 -14.53 12.60
N THR A 173 14.77 -13.65 13.48
CA THR A 173 15.53 -12.49 13.93
C THR A 173 15.85 -12.57 15.42
N PHE A 174 17.00 -12.07 15.82
CA PHE A 174 17.41 -11.93 17.21
C PHE A 174 17.89 -10.52 17.46
N LEU A 175 17.32 -9.89 18.47
CA LEU A 175 17.88 -8.70 19.08
C LEU A 175 18.74 -9.16 20.26
N ALA A 176 20.05 -8.96 20.20
CA ALA A 176 20.97 -9.48 21.21
C ALA A 176 22.12 -8.52 21.50
N THR A 177 22.62 -8.55 22.73
CA THR A 177 23.88 -7.89 23.12
C THR A 177 25.03 -8.89 23.02
N VAL A 178 25.97 -8.65 22.12
CA VAL A 178 27.06 -9.58 21.76
C VAL A 178 28.43 -8.98 22.07
N PRO A 179 29.39 -9.75 22.63
CA PRO A 179 30.79 -9.30 22.73
C PRO A 179 31.43 -9.12 21.36
N VAL A 180 32.04 -7.96 21.10
CA VAL A 180 32.63 -7.62 19.78
C VAL A 180 33.74 -8.60 19.39
N SER A 181 34.51 -9.09 20.38
CA SER A 181 35.55 -10.11 20.17
C SER A 181 35.02 -11.44 19.63
N MET A 182 33.72 -11.73 19.79
CA MET A 182 33.10 -12.99 19.37
C MET A 182 32.32 -12.89 18.05
N LEU A 183 32.26 -11.70 17.42
CA LEU A 183 31.65 -11.51 16.11
C LEU A 183 32.20 -12.46 15.02
N PRO A 184 33.50 -12.82 14.97
CA PRO A 184 33.98 -13.80 13.98
C PRO A 184 33.39 -15.20 14.16
N GLN A 185 33.05 -15.59 15.39
CA GLN A 185 32.40 -16.87 15.67
C GLN A 185 30.93 -16.83 15.25
N LEU A 186 30.22 -15.76 15.60
CA LEU A 186 28.84 -15.54 15.17
C LEU A 186 28.72 -15.55 13.64
N ALA A 187 29.64 -14.86 12.95
CA ALA A 187 29.68 -14.79 11.48
C ALA A 187 29.75 -16.16 10.78
N ARG A 188 30.16 -17.22 11.48
CA ARG A 188 30.33 -18.58 10.93
C ARG A 188 29.10 -19.47 11.10
N VAL A 189 28.03 -19.00 11.74
CA VAL A 189 26.76 -19.74 11.83
C VAL A 189 26.31 -20.15 10.41
N PRO A 190 26.04 -21.45 10.14
CA PRO A 190 25.91 -21.99 8.79
C PRO A 190 24.98 -21.20 7.87
N GLY A 191 23.80 -20.80 8.34
CA GLY A 191 22.82 -20.03 7.56
C GLY A 191 22.51 -18.64 8.12
N LEU A 192 23.47 -18.02 8.79
CA LEU A 192 23.41 -16.59 9.11
C LEU A 192 23.23 -15.80 7.82
N LYS A 193 22.24 -14.92 7.79
CA LYS A 193 21.98 -13.97 6.69
C LYS A 193 22.77 -12.69 6.92
N TRP A 194 22.56 -12.03 8.05
CA TRP A 194 23.11 -10.70 8.31
C TRP A 194 23.20 -10.39 9.81
N VAL A 195 24.16 -9.53 10.18
CA VAL A 195 24.27 -8.92 11.52
C VAL A 195 24.62 -7.45 11.35
N GLU A 196 23.84 -6.59 12.00
CA GLU A 196 24.00 -5.13 11.99
C GLU A 196 23.86 -4.53 13.38
N ILE A 197 24.31 -3.28 13.52
CA ILE A 197 24.08 -2.50 14.74
C ILE A 197 22.57 -2.26 14.86
N TYR A 198 22.02 -2.53 16.04
CA TYR A 198 20.67 -2.10 16.34
C TYR A 198 20.68 -0.64 16.80
N VAL A 199 20.00 0.22 16.05
CA VAL A 199 19.67 1.59 16.45
C VAL A 199 18.21 1.58 16.88
N ALA A 200 17.93 2.09 18.08
CA ALA A 200 16.57 2.10 18.60
C ALA A 200 15.71 3.09 17.80
N PRO A 201 14.49 2.70 17.38
CA PRO A 201 13.54 3.64 16.80
C PRO A 201 13.14 4.74 17.79
N GLU A 202 12.98 5.94 17.28
CA GLU A 202 12.53 7.14 17.96
C GLU A 202 11.36 7.79 17.20
N LEU A 203 10.60 8.64 17.89
CA LEU A 203 9.56 9.45 17.27
C LEU A 203 10.22 10.52 16.39
N HIS A 204 9.72 10.73 15.16
CA HIS A 204 10.21 11.79 14.28
C HIS A 204 9.48 13.12 14.54
N ASN A 205 9.43 13.54 15.81
CA ASN A 205 9.01 14.87 16.25
C ASN A 205 10.26 15.72 16.49
N VAL A 206 10.21 17.02 16.21
CA VAL A 206 11.28 17.92 16.62
C VAL A 206 10.88 18.61 17.91
N GLN A 207 11.63 18.43 18.99
CA GLN A 207 11.33 19.12 20.24
C GLN A 207 11.91 20.54 20.22
N THR A 208 11.19 21.48 20.84
CA THR A 208 11.66 22.86 21.08
C THR A 208 11.79 23.12 22.58
N ASP A 209 12.98 23.45 23.05
CA ASP A 209 13.23 23.83 24.46
C ASP A 209 12.84 25.28 24.78
N VAL A 210 12.47 26.08 23.78
CA VAL A 210 12.46 27.54 23.87
C VAL A 210 11.08 28.16 23.61
N TYR A 211 10.64 28.96 24.60
CA TYR A 211 9.68 30.09 24.59
C TYR A 211 8.21 29.90 24.16
N LEU A 212 7.81 28.76 23.57
CA LEU A 212 6.47 28.62 22.96
C LEU A 212 5.52 27.61 23.62
N LYS A 213 5.88 27.04 24.77
CA LYS A 213 5.00 26.21 25.62
C LYS A 213 3.90 27.04 26.31
N GLY A 214 3.09 27.74 25.52
CA GLY A 214 1.98 28.58 25.97
C GLY A 214 0.80 28.50 24.98
N HIS A 215 -0.38 28.95 25.42
CA HIS A 215 -1.59 28.94 24.60
C HIS A 215 -1.47 29.94 23.44
N ARG A 216 -1.47 29.46 22.20
CA ARG A 216 -1.40 30.28 20.98
C ARG A 216 -2.77 30.41 20.32
N ASN A 217 -3.72 30.97 21.07
CA ASN A 217 -5.06 31.24 20.57
C ASN A 217 -4.99 32.32 19.48
N GLY A 218 -5.32 31.95 18.23
CA GLY A 218 -5.47 32.89 17.11
C GLY A 218 -4.44 32.80 15.98
N LEU A 219 -3.40 31.95 16.08
CA LEU A 219 -2.64 31.59 14.89
C LEU A 219 -3.59 30.83 13.95
N LYS A 220 -3.74 31.32 12.72
CA LYS A 220 -4.56 30.65 11.71
C LYS A 220 -3.61 29.82 10.86
N ASN A 221 -3.52 28.52 11.11
CA ASN A 221 -3.04 27.64 10.04
C ASN A 221 -4.11 27.62 8.95
N GLU A 222 -3.71 27.77 7.68
CA GLU A 222 -4.50 27.17 6.61
C GLU A 222 -4.50 25.67 6.87
N ALA A 223 -5.67 25.03 6.98
CA ALA A 223 -5.70 23.59 7.27
C ALA A 223 -4.73 22.88 6.32
N SER A 224 -3.78 22.08 6.79
CA SER A 224 -2.70 21.50 5.98
C SER A 224 -3.22 20.77 4.72
N HIS A 225 -4.46 20.29 4.80
CA HIS A 225 -5.28 19.76 3.71
C HIS A 225 -5.50 20.71 2.52
N ASN A 226 -5.47 22.03 2.73
CA ASN A 226 -5.52 23.04 1.67
C ASN A 226 -4.26 23.02 0.83
N ILE A 227 -3.08 22.96 1.48
CA ILE A 227 -1.78 22.84 0.79
C ILE A 227 -1.70 21.51 0.03
N MET A 228 -2.35 20.46 0.56
CA MET A 228 -2.48 19.15 -0.10
C MET A 228 -3.66 19.07 -1.08
N ASN A 229 -4.38 20.17 -1.29
CA ASN A 229 -5.54 20.27 -2.17
C ASN A 229 -6.62 19.18 -1.96
N ALA A 230 -6.97 18.88 -0.70
CA ALA A 230 -7.92 17.81 -0.36
C ALA A 230 -9.41 18.19 -0.58
N ALA A 231 -9.73 19.49 -0.59
CA ALA A 231 -11.11 19.98 -0.61
C ALA A 231 -11.95 19.48 -1.82
N PRO A 232 -11.41 19.37 -3.05
CA PRO A 232 -12.15 18.78 -4.17
C PRO A 232 -12.56 17.33 -3.92
N MET A 233 -11.68 16.51 -3.34
CA MET A 233 -11.96 15.12 -2.99
C MET A 233 -13.10 15.01 -1.98
N TRP A 234 -13.02 15.81 -0.91
CA TRP A 234 -14.07 15.85 0.12
C TRP A 234 -15.40 16.32 -0.45
N SER A 235 -15.39 17.31 -1.34
CA SER A 235 -16.60 17.82 -1.99
C SER A 235 -17.25 16.79 -2.92
N ALA A 236 -16.45 15.87 -3.47
CA ALA A 236 -16.91 14.73 -4.25
C ALA A 236 -17.35 13.53 -3.39
N GLY A 237 -17.23 13.62 -2.06
CA GLY A 237 -17.65 12.58 -1.12
C GLY A 237 -16.55 11.58 -0.73
N TYR A 238 -15.30 11.78 -1.18
CA TYR A 238 -14.17 10.93 -0.79
C TYR A 238 -13.55 11.45 0.51
N THR A 239 -13.97 10.88 1.64
CA THR A 239 -13.62 11.33 3.00
C THR A 239 -12.99 10.22 3.84
N GLY A 240 -12.83 9.03 3.26
CA GLY A 240 -12.32 7.82 3.90
C GLY A 240 -13.39 6.95 4.53
N ALA A 241 -14.68 7.29 4.40
CA ALA A 241 -15.80 6.63 5.09
C ALA A 241 -15.86 5.11 4.90
N SER A 242 -15.45 4.62 3.72
CA SER A 242 -15.41 3.18 3.40
C SER A 242 -14.11 2.47 3.79
N GLN A 243 -13.17 3.17 4.43
CA GLN A 243 -11.81 2.68 4.66
C GLN A 243 -11.49 2.53 6.15
N ILE A 244 -10.49 1.68 6.41
CA ILE A 244 -9.87 1.51 7.73
C ILE A 244 -8.39 1.80 7.56
N ALA A 245 -7.88 2.73 8.37
CA ALA A 245 -6.46 3.03 8.49
C ALA A 245 -5.95 2.56 9.85
N ALA A 246 -4.68 2.17 9.91
CA ALA A 246 -3.99 1.84 11.15
C ALA A 246 -2.96 2.91 11.49
N VAL A 247 -2.80 3.21 12.78
CA VAL A 247 -1.75 4.07 13.32
C VAL A 247 -0.99 3.27 14.36
N CYS A 248 0.34 3.17 14.18
CA CYS A 248 1.23 2.58 15.16
C CYS A 248 2.12 3.68 15.74
N ASP A 249 1.83 4.07 16.98
CA ASP A 249 2.49 5.21 17.62
C ASP A 249 2.46 5.10 19.16
N THR A 250 2.58 6.20 19.89
CA THR A 250 2.69 6.19 21.35
C THR A 250 1.42 5.68 22.05
N GLY A 251 0.27 5.93 21.46
CA GLY A 251 -1.05 5.50 21.92
C GLY A 251 -2.11 6.50 21.46
N LEU A 252 -3.30 6.40 22.04
CA LEU A 252 -4.41 7.28 21.68
C LEU A 252 -5.14 7.83 22.91
N ASP A 253 -4.99 9.14 23.11
CA ASP A 253 -5.69 9.95 24.10
C ASP A 253 -5.70 9.30 25.50
N VAL A 254 -6.84 9.18 26.17
CA VAL A 254 -6.92 8.57 27.51
C VAL A 254 -6.94 7.03 27.49
N GLY A 255 -6.81 6.39 26.32
CA GLY A 255 -6.78 4.93 26.21
C GLY A 255 -8.10 4.24 26.60
N ASN A 256 -9.24 4.90 26.39
CA ASN A 256 -10.56 4.36 26.68
C ASN A 256 -11.59 4.87 25.68
N VAL A 257 -12.08 3.97 24.81
CA VAL A 257 -13.01 4.26 23.70
C VAL A 257 -14.25 5.07 24.09
N ASP A 258 -14.72 4.95 25.34
CA ASP A 258 -15.92 5.64 25.83
C ASP A 258 -15.65 7.09 26.24
N SER A 259 -14.39 7.44 26.52
CA SER A 259 -13.98 8.75 27.02
C SER A 259 -12.90 9.42 26.19
N ILE A 260 -12.52 8.86 25.04
CA ILE A 260 -11.50 9.48 24.19
C ILE A 260 -11.95 10.84 23.65
N HIS A 261 -11.00 11.59 23.11
CA HIS A 261 -11.25 12.83 22.42
C HIS A 261 -12.35 12.68 21.35
N ARG A 262 -13.31 13.62 21.32
CA ARG A 262 -14.51 13.54 20.46
C ARG A 262 -14.23 13.53 18.96
N ASP A 263 -13.05 13.99 18.56
CA ASP A 263 -12.62 13.91 17.16
C ASP A 263 -12.42 12.47 16.67
N PHE A 264 -12.31 11.51 17.59
CA PHE A 264 -12.21 10.08 17.29
C PHE A 264 -13.54 9.35 17.48
N TYR A 265 -14.68 10.03 17.31
CA TYR A 265 -16.01 9.39 17.28
C TYR A 265 -16.54 9.37 15.85
N ASN A 266 -17.38 8.40 15.55
CA ASN A 266 -18.23 8.44 14.36
C ASN A 266 -19.67 8.68 14.83
N ASP A 267 -20.04 9.93 15.05
CA ASP A 267 -21.32 10.29 15.68
C ASP A 267 -22.43 10.56 14.66
N SER A 268 -22.45 9.80 13.56
CA SER A 268 -23.47 9.94 12.52
C SER A 268 -24.89 9.59 13.02
N ASN A 269 -24.99 8.81 14.11
CA ASN A 269 -26.25 8.36 14.69
C ASN A 269 -26.63 9.02 16.03
N ASN A 270 -25.77 9.86 16.62
CA ASN A 270 -26.02 10.54 17.91
C ASN A 270 -26.41 9.59 19.06
N ASP A 271 -25.94 8.34 19.00
CA ASP A 271 -26.21 7.27 19.97
C ASP A 271 -25.15 7.18 21.07
N GLY A 272 -24.07 7.97 20.96
CA GLY A 272 -22.99 8.03 21.93
C GLY A 272 -21.98 6.89 21.82
N HIS A 273 -22.08 6.00 20.82
CA HIS A 273 -21.10 4.94 20.57
C HIS A 273 -19.93 5.43 19.73
N ASN A 274 -18.74 4.87 19.99
CA ASN A 274 -17.55 5.15 19.20
C ASN A 274 -17.33 4.05 18.15
N ASP A 275 -17.93 4.23 16.98
CA ASP A 275 -17.76 3.30 15.84
C ASP A 275 -16.54 3.63 14.97
N LYS A 276 -15.73 4.64 15.35
CA LYS A 276 -14.53 5.02 14.61
C LYS A 276 -13.34 4.12 14.98
N ILE A 277 -13.24 3.68 16.23
CA ILE A 277 -12.16 2.77 16.67
C ILE A 277 -12.59 1.31 16.41
N VAL A 278 -11.95 0.67 15.44
CA VAL A 278 -12.16 -0.76 15.12
C VAL A 278 -11.49 -1.65 16.16
N ALA A 279 -10.24 -1.33 16.49
CA ALA A 279 -9.44 -2.04 17.47
C ALA A 279 -8.37 -1.11 18.06
N ALA A 280 -7.96 -1.37 19.30
CA ALA A 280 -6.86 -0.69 19.96
C ALA A 280 -6.00 -1.71 20.71
N TYR A 281 -4.68 -1.67 20.47
CA TYR A 281 -3.73 -2.63 21.01
C TYR A 281 -2.68 -1.96 21.88
N ALA A 282 -2.53 -2.47 23.09
CA ALA A 282 -1.52 -2.05 24.05
C ALA A 282 -0.26 -2.93 23.90
N LEU A 283 0.64 -2.57 22.98
CA LEU A 283 1.83 -3.36 22.63
C LEU A 283 3.06 -3.01 23.49
N GLY A 284 3.17 -1.76 23.94
CA GLY A 284 4.32 -1.29 24.74
C GLY A 284 4.10 -1.28 26.25
N ARG A 285 2.85 -1.11 26.72
CA ARG A 285 2.45 -1.15 28.14
C ARG A 285 1.29 -2.12 28.32
N THR A 286 1.36 -3.00 29.31
CA THR A 286 0.34 -4.05 29.48
C THR A 286 -1.03 -3.45 29.82
N ASN A 287 -2.03 -3.71 28.97
CA ASN A 287 -3.41 -3.21 29.10
C ASN A 287 -3.54 -1.68 29.10
N ASP A 288 -2.55 -0.96 28.58
CA ASP A 288 -2.54 0.50 28.54
C ASP A 288 -2.12 0.98 27.15
N TRP A 289 -3.09 1.52 26.43
CA TRP A 289 -2.92 2.15 25.12
C TRP A 289 -3.22 3.66 25.16
N SER A 290 -3.20 4.25 26.37
CA SER A 290 -3.28 5.71 26.51
C SER A 290 -2.09 6.39 25.84
N ASP A 291 -2.19 7.71 25.67
CA ASP A 291 -1.13 8.53 25.14
C ASP A 291 -0.72 9.59 26.16
N ASP A 292 0.11 9.17 27.10
CA ASP A 292 0.74 10.03 28.10
C ASP A 292 1.89 10.89 27.52
N GLN A 293 2.18 10.74 26.22
CA GLN A 293 3.20 11.51 25.51
C GLN A 293 2.55 12.56 24.57
N GLY A 294 1.49 12.21 23.83
CA GLY A 294 0.67 13.11 23.01
C GLY A 294 0.86 12.98 21.48
N HIS A 295 1.96 12.40 21.03
CA HIS A 295 2.34 12.32 19.62
C HIS A 295 1.45 11.39 18.80
N GLY A 296 1.10 10.23 19.36
CA GLY A 296 0.21 9.27 18.71
C GLY A 296 -1.19 9.85 18.50
N THR A 297 -1.69 10.60 19.47
CA THR A 297 -2.98 11.32 19.37
C THR A 297 -2.95 12.39 18.29
N HIS A 298 -1.87 13.18 18.22
CA HIS A 298 -1.71 14.19 17.17
C HIS A 298 -1.63 13.55 15.77
N THR A 299 -0.87 12.47 15.66
CA THR A 299 -0.68 11.68 14.44
C THR A 299 -1.99 11.06 13.98
N ALA A 300 -2.72 10.36 14.84
CA ALA A 300 -4.03 9.77 14.53
C ALA A 300 -5.06 10.84 14.15
N GLY A 301 -5.05 11.98 14.83
CA GLY A 301 -5.89 13.14 14.49
C GLY A 301 -5.63 13.66 13.08
N SER A 302 -4.36 13.69 12.65
CA SER A 302 -3.95 14.16 11.32
C SER A 302 -4.36 13.16 10.22
N VAL A 303 -4.42 11.87 10.53
CA VAL A 303 -4.99 10.86 9.60
C VAL A 303 -6.49 11.07 9.45
N LEU A 304 -7.24 11.04 10.56
CA LEU A 304 -8.69 10.78 10.53
C LEU A 304 -9.53 11.43 11.64
N GLY A 305 -9.00 12.43 12.36
CA GLY A 305 -9.78 13.21 13.32
C GLY A 305 -10.94 13.91 12.60
N ASN A 306 -12.17 13.79 13.12
CA ASN A 306 -13.36 14.32 12.46
C ASN A 306 -13.55 15.85 12.61
N GLY A 307 -12.72 16.50 13.44
CA GLY A 307 -12.77 17.94 13.71
C GLY A 307 -13.97 18.42 14.54
N ALA A 308 -14.69 17.54 15.25
CA ALA A 308 -15.89 17.88 16.01
C ALA A 308 -15.63 19.01 17.03
N LYS A 309 -14.47 19.02 17.70
CA LYS A 309 -14.11 20.07 18.66
C LYS A 309 -13.71 21.41 18.03
N SER A 310 -13.56 21.46 16.71
CA SER A 310 -13.20 22.67 15.96
C SER A 310 -14.25 23.10 14.93
N ASN A 311 -15.46 22.55 14.99
CA ASN A 311 -16.51 22.72 13.96
C ASN A 311 -16.00 22.36 12.56
N GLY A 312 -15.19 21.31 12.46
CA GLY A 312 -14.65 20.80 11.22
C GLY A 312 -13.48 21.59 10.64
N ARG A 313 -12.82 22.45 11.43
CA ARG A 313 -11.66 23.23 10.95
C ARG A 313 -10.36 22.42 10.95
N PHE A 314 -10.15 21.56 11.95
CA PHE A 314 -8.94 20.74 12.12
C PHE A 314 -9.26 19.25 11.96
N LYS A 315 -9.97 18.92 10.87
CA LYS A 315 -10.18 17.52 10.48
C LYS A 315 -8.87 16.93 9.97
N GLY A 316 -8.63 15.64 10.13
CA GLY A 316 -7.59 14.91 9.39
C GLY A 316 -7.95 14.72 7.91
N THR A 317 -7.01 14.20 7.11
CA THR A 317 -7.21 14.09 5.65
C THR A 317 -8.35 13.11 5.29
N ALA A 318 -8.45 12.00 6.01
CA ALA A 318 -9.48 10.96 5.86
C ALA A 318 -10.44 10.95 7.06
N TYR A 319 -11.09 12.09 7.30
CA TYR A 319 -11.81 12.36 8.54
C TYR A 319 -13.02 11.47 8.84
N ASP A 320 -13.52 10.71 7.86
CA ASP A 320 -14.59 9.71 8.08
C ASP A 320 -14.06 8.27 8.13
N ALA A 321 -12.75 8.06 7.92
CA ALA A 321 -12.15 6.74 8.06
C ALA A 321 -12.22 6.21 9.50
N ARG A 322 -12.18 4.89 9.61
CA ARG A 322 -12.07 4.17 10.89
C ARG A 322 -10.61 3.83 11.21
N LEU A 323 -10.32 3.60 12.48
CA LEU A 323 -8.97 3.49 13.03
C LEU A 323 -8.72 2.12 13.68
N VAL A 324 -7.58 1.51 13.37
CA VAL A 324 -6.91 0.52 14.20
C VAL A 324 -5.72 1.19 14.89
N GLU A 325 -5.71 1.22 16.23
CA GLU A 325 -4.65 1.83 17.01
C GLU A 325 -3.67 0.78 17.55
N GLN A 326 -2.37 1.02 17.44
CA GLN A 326 -1.31 0.17 17.98
C GLN A 326 -0.33 1.00 18.82
N SER A 327 -0.56 1.03 20.13
CA SER A 327 0.27 1.74 21.10
C SER A 327 1.56 0.97 21.40
N VAL A 328 2.71 1.49 20.94
CA VAL A 328 4.04 0.87 21.11
C VAL A 328 4.93 1.57 22.13
N LEU A 329 4.44 2.65 22.78
CA LEU A 329 5.16 3.32 23.86
C LEU A 329 5.39 2.37 25.03
N ASP A 330 6.64 2.26 25.47
CA ASP A 330 7.03 1.48 26.64
C ASP A 330 7.12 2.35 27.90
N SER A 331 7.18 1.71 29.06
CA SER A 331 7.25 2.39 30.35
C SER A 331 8.53 3.21 30.60
N ARG A 332 9.47 3.23 29.65
CA ARG A 332 10.71 4.03 29.69
C ARG A 332 10.65 5.22 28.72
N GLY A 333 9.50 5.46 28.09
CA GLY A 333 9.32 6.52 27.10
C GLY A 333 9.89 6.21 25.72
N GLY A 334 10.27 4.96 25.45
CA GLY A 334 10.76 4.51 24.13
C GLY A 334 9.75 3.64 23.41
N LEU A 335 10.04 3.23 22.17
CA LEU A 335 9.15 2.40 21.36
C LEU A 335 9.36 0.90 21.59
N GLY A 336 9.42 0.50 22.86
CA GLY A 336 9.73 -0.88 23.26
C GLY A 336 8.64 -1.90 22.91
N GLY A 337 7.42 -1.45 22.60
CA GLY A 337 6.30 -2.28 22.15
C GLY A 337 6.45 -2.81 20.72
N LEU A 338 7.35 -2.23 19.92
CA LEU A 338 7.61 -2.74 18.56
C LEU A 338 8.08 -4.21 18.62
N PRO A 339 7.48 -5.11 17.82
CA PRO A 339 7.93 -6.50 17.74
C PRO A 339 9.31 -6.57 17.07
N SER A 340 10.04 -7.66 17.30
CA SER A 340 11.31 -7.92 16.59
C SER A 340 11.13 -8.31 15.11
N ASP A 341 9.89 -8.57 14.71
CA ASP A 341 9.49 -8.76 13.31
C ASP A 341 8.26 -7.91 13.02
N LEU A 342 8.46 -6.84 12.23
CA LEU A 342 7.41 -5.89 11.86
C LEU A 342 6.29 -6.52 11.04
N ASN A 343 6.50 -7.68 10.40
CA ASN A 343 5.41 -8.40 9.74
C ASN A 343 4.28 -8.75 10.74
N THR A 344 4.61 -8.98 12.02
CA THR A 344 3.60 -9.25 13.07
C THR A 344 2.75 -8.02 13.36
N LEU A 345 3.38 -6.83 13.38
CA LEU A 345 2.70 -5.55 13.60
C LEU A 345 1.69 -5.30 12.47
N PHE A 346 2.14 -5.40 11.23
CA PHE A 346 1.31 -5.12 10.06
C PHE A 346 0.21 -6.18 9.87
N GLN A 347 0.48 -7.45 10.17
CA GLN A 347 -0.52 -8.50 10.07
C GLN A 347 -1.70 -8.26 11.03
N GLN A 348 -1.42 -7.86 12.28
CA GLN A 348 -2.47 -7.56 13.26
C GLN A 348 -3.44 -6.50 12.74
N ALA A 349 -2.93 -5.40 12.19
CA ALA A 349 -3.77 -4.35 11.62
C ALA A 349 -4.49 -4.80 10.33
N TYR A 350 -3.82 -5.58 9.49
CA TYR A 350 -4.39 -6.09 8.24
C TYR A 350 -5.59 -7.02 8.48
N ASP A 351 -5.49 -7.87 9.51
CA ASP A 351 -6.54 -8.82 9.93
C ASP A 351 -7.79 -8.09 10.44
N ASP A 352 -7.63 -6.90 11.03
CA ASP A 352 -8.73 -6.01 11.44
C ASP A 352 -9.30 -5.18 10.26
N GLY A 353 -8.82 -5.42 9.05
CA GLY A 353 -9.31 -4.79 7.82
C GLY A 353 -8.61 -3.49 7.44
N ALA A 354 -7.58 -3.05 8.19
CA ALA A 354 -6.79 -1.90 7.78
C ALA A 354 -6.08 -2.17 6.45
N ARG A 355 -6.06 -1.17 5.57
CA ARG A 355 -5.37 -1.23 4.26
C ARG A 355 -4.42 -0.07 4.01
N VAL A 356 -4.36 0.85 4.96
CA VAL A 356 -3.32 1.89 5.07
C VAL A 356 -2.75 1.81 6.48
N HIS A 357 -1.43 1.84 6.63
CA HIS A 357 -0.75 1.77 7.91
C HIS A 357 0.26 2.91 8.04
N SER A 358 0.00 3.82 8.98
CA SER A 358 0.81 5.01 9.24
C SER A 358 1.82 4.76 10.36
N ASN A 359 3.08 5.16 10.14
CA ASN A 359 4.17 4.97 11.11
C ASN A 359 5.03 6.24 11.21
N SER A 360 4.86 7.01 12.28
CA SER A 360 5.56 8.28 12.51
C SER A 360 6.80 8.11 13.42
N TRP A 361 7.61 7.11 13.11
CA TRP A 361 8.81 6.75 13.88
C TRP A 361 9.85 6.09 12.97
N GLY A 362 11.09 6.04 13.44
CA GLY A 362 12.18 5.38 12.75
C GLY A 362 13.51 5.52 13.48
N ALA A 363 14.57 4.96 12.90
CA ALA A 363 15.92 5.02 13.40
C ALA A 363 16.78 5.86 12.46
N SER A 364 17.53 6.80 13.04
CA SER A 364 18.51 7.64 12.34
C SER A 364 19.71 6.81 11.88
N VAL A 365 19.66 6.29 10.65
CA VAL A 365 20.66 5.34 10.11
C VAL A 365 21.38 5.80 8.85
N ALA A 366 21.12 7.02 8.37
CA ALA A 366 21.72 7.61 7.16
C ALA A 366 21.54 6.73 5.92
N GLY A 367 20.29 6.65 5.43
CA GLY A 367 20.01 6.01 4.13
C GLY A 367 20.06 4.48 4.11
N GLN A 368 20.38 3.81 5.23
CA GLN A 368 20.57 2.37 5.25
C GLN A 368 19.28 1.56 5.11
N TYR A 369 19.30 0.59 4.21
CA TYR A 369 18.31 -0.48 4.12
C TYR A 369 18.62 -1.60 5.12
N ASP A 370 18.08 -1.54 6.32
CA ASP A 370 18.33 -2.51 7.39
C ASP A 370 17.25 -3.61 7.44
N THR A 371 17.29 -4.46 8.47
CA THR A 371 16.31 -5.54 8.67
C THR A 371 14.87 -5.03 8.78
N SER A 372 14.64 -3.83 9.32
CA SER A 372 13.31 -3.28 9.45
C SER A 372 12.76 -2.82 8.09
N ALA A 373 13.59 -2.19 7.25
CA ALA A 373 13.24 -1.86 5.87
C ALA A 373 12.96 -3.13 5.04
N GLU A 374 13.74 -4.19 5.26
CA GLU A 374 13.48 -5.50 4.64
C GLU A 374 12.11 -6.07 5.05
N GLN A 375 11.75 -6.00 6.34
CA GLN A 375 10.47 -6.52 6.84
C GLN A 375 9.25 -5.76 6.31
N VAL A 376 9.38 -4.45 6.07
CA VAL A 376 8.35 -3.66 5.39
C VAL A 376 8.14 -4.15 3.97
N ASP A 377 9.23 -4.31 3.20
CA ASP A 377 9.15 -4.81 1.83
C ASP A 377 8.60 -6.25 1.76
N GLN A 378 8.99 -7.12 2.71
CA GLN A 378 8.47 -8.48 2.87
C GLN A 378 6.95 -8.50 3.05
N PHE A 379 6.43 -7.64 3.93
CA PHE A 379 5.00 -7.60 4.21
C PHE A 379 4.21 -7.14 2.98
N MET A 380 4.63 -6.04 2.36
CA MET A 380 3.96 -5.48 1.18
C MET A 380 4.08 -6.39 -0.04
N TRP A 381 5.18 -7.15 -0.19
CA TRP A 381 5.30 -8.16 -1.24
C TRP A 381 4.21 -9.24 -1.14
N ASN A 382 3.89 -9.66 0.08
CA ASN A 382 2.83 -10.65 0.35
C ASN A 382 1.42 -10.03 0.37
N HIS A 383 1.31 -8.73 0.67
CA HIS A 383 0.04 -7.99 0.78
C HIS A 383 0.07 -6.78 -0.16
N LYS A 384 -0.08 -7.05 -1.45
CA LYS A 384 0.01 -6.02 -2.51
C LYS A 384 -1.08 -4.95 -2.44
N ASP A 385 -2.10 -5.13 -1.59
CA ASP A 385 -3.19 -4.19 -1.34
C ASP A 385 -3.04 -3.38 -0.03
N MET A 386 -1.95 -3.59 0.73
CA MET A 386 -1.61 -2.80 1.92
C MET A 386 -0.69 -1.65 1.56
N VAL A 387 -1.11 -0.42 1.84
CA VAL A 387 -0.25 0.77 1.76
C VAL A 387 0.39 1.01 3.12
N ILE A 388 1.72 1.07 3.17
CA ILE A 388 2.45 1.42 4.39
C ILE A 388 3.13 2.76 4.17
N THR A 389 2.98 3.69 5.12
CA THR A 389 3.66 4.98 5.11
C THR A 389 4.62 5.11 6.29
N PHE A 390 5.76 5.76 6.05
CA PHE A 390 6.76 6.07 7.07
C PHE A 390 7.21 7.52 6.95
N SER A 391 7.43 8.18 8.09
CA SER A 391 8.11 9.48 8.10
C SER A 391 9.59 9.35 7.69
N ALA A 392 10.11 10.32 6.95
CA ALA A 392 11.47 10.29 6.41
C ALA A 392 12.58 10.37 7.47
N GLY A 393 12.27 10.96 8.63
CA GLY A 393 13.24 11.31 9.66
C GLY A 393 13.42 12.82 9.80
N ASN A 394 13.98 13.22 10.93
CA ASN A 394 14.24 14.63 11.26
C ASN A 394 15.74 14.91 11.45
N SER A 395 16.59 14.21 10.70
CA SER A 395 18.05 14.32 10.83
C SER A 395 18.66 15.34 9.85
N GLY A 396 17.84 16.16 9.19
CA GLY A 396 18.32 17.26 8.35
C GLY A 396 19.03 18.33 9.18
N VAL A 397 20.26 18.67 8.79
CA VAL A 397 21.11 19.68 9.44
C VAL A 397 22.01 20.37 8.41
N ASP A 398 22.41 21.62 8.66
CA ASP A 398 23.46 22.32 7.90
C ASP A 398 24.80 22.20 8.67
N SER A 399 25.43 21.02 8.61
CA SER A 399 26.68 20.76 9.32
C SER A 399 27.86 21.44 8.65
N ASN A 400 27.82 21.57 7.32
CA ASN A 400 28.90 22.16 6.53
C ASN A 400 28.87 23.71 6.55
N ARG A 401 27.75 24.31 7.01
CA ARG A 401 27.49 25.74 7.20
C ARG A 401 27.41 26.53 5.89
N ASP A 402 26.86 25.96 4.82
CA ASP A 402 26.68 26.61 3.52
C ASP A 402 25.28 27.20 3.30
N GLY A 403 24.37 27.04 4.27
CA GLY A 403 22.99 27.50 4.16
C GLY A 403 22.08 26.54 3.40
N VAL A 404 22.50 25.29 3.20
CA VAL A 404 21.71 24.21 2.61
C VAL A 404 21.71 23.00 3.56
N VAL A 405 20.57 22.33 3.69
CA VAL A 405 20.48 21.11 4.50
C VAL A 405 21.27 19.99 3.82
N ASP A 406 22.13 19.32 4.59
CA ASP A 406 22.97 18.23 4.12
C ASP A 406 22.15 16.99 3.68
N MET A 407 22.66 16.30 2.65
CA MET A 407 22.09 15.05 2.13
C MET A 407 22.40 13.85 3.04
N ASP A 408 21.87 12.67 2.70
CA ASP A 408 22.17 11.38 3.37
C ASP A 408 21.72 11.31 4.86
N SER A 409 20.47 11.70 5.11
CA SER A 409 19.89 11.75 6.45
C SER A 409 18.61 10.91 6.60
N MET A 410 18.26 10.09 5.61
CA MET A 410 17.07 9.23 5.65
C MET A 410 17.08 8.22 6.81
N GLY A 411 15.96 8.12 7.53
CA GLY A 411 15.73 7.12 8.57
C GLY A 411 15.12 5.81 8.06
N SER A 412 15.31 4.74 8.81
CA SER A 412 14.71 3.41 8.56
C SER A 412 13.60 3.14 9.57
N PRO A 413 12.43 2.55 9.22
CA PRO A 413 12.13 1.79 8.00
C PRO A 413 11.80 2.61 6.74
N GLY A 414 11.82 3.95 6.79
CA GLY A 414 11.55 4.83 5.64
C GLY A 414 12.47 4.61 4.42
N THR A 415 13.56 3.87 4.55
CA THR A 415 14.43 3.45 3.44
C THR A 415 13.90 2.25 2.66
N ALA A 416 12.82 1.60 3.11
CA ALA A 416 12.16 0.50 2.40
C ALA A 416 11.72 0.94 0.99
N LYS A 417 11.74 0.01 0.03
CA LYS A 417 11.43 0.31 -1.38
C LYS A 417 9.94 0.52 -1.58
N ASN A 418 9.14 -0.30 -0.90
CA ASN A 418 7.72 -0.47 -1.21
C ASN A 418 6.83 0.53 -0.48
N CYS A 419 7.23 1.00 0.70
CA CYS A 419 6.45 1.99 1.45
C CYS A 419 6.45 3.36 0.75
N ILE A 420 5.51 4.22 1.15
CA ILE A 420 5.53 5.65 0.84
C ILE A 420 6.26 6.36 1.98
N THR A 421 7.43 6.90 1.69
CA THR A 421 8.23 7.65 2.67
C THR A 421 8.00 9.13 2.51
N VAL A 422 7.69 9.79 3.63
CA VAL A 422 7.13 11.14 3.61
C VAL A 422 8.07 12.14 4.28
N GLY A 423 8.58 13.09 3.49
CA GLY A 423 9.30 14.25 4.00
C GLY A 423 8.36 15.38 4.43
N ALA A 424 8.90 16.45 4.99
CA ALA A 424 8.12 17.59 5.45
C ALA A 424 8.42 18.84 4.62
N SER A 425 7.40 19.35 3.93
CA SER A 425 7.37 20.75 3.49
C SER A 425 6.96 21.64 4.67
N GLU A 426 7.13 22.94 4.53
CA GLU A 426 6.56 23.86 5.50
C GLU A 426 5.03 23.96 5.36
N SER A 427 4.37 24.29 6.47
CA SER A 427 3.03 24.88 6.41
C SER A 427 3.11 26.35 5.99
N ASN A 428 1.98 26.97 5.65
CA ASN A 428 1.91 28.41 5.41
C ASN A 428 0.82 29.02 6.28
N VAL A 429 1.23 29.63 7.40
CA VAL A 429 0.29 30.26 8.35
C VAL A 429 0.26 31.78 8.23
N ASN A 430 1.01 32.35 7.28
CA ASN A 430 1.18 33.80 7.04
C ASN A 430 1.37 34.61 8.34
N GLN A 431 2.13 34.03 9.28
CA GLN A 431 2.48 34.63 10.57
C GLN A 431 3.90 34.19 10.94
N ASN A 432 4.65 35.10 11.57
CA ASN A 432 5.97 34.78 12.10
C ASN A 432 5.82 34.01 13.41
N VAL A 433 6.08 32.71 13.37
CA VAL A 433 6.06 31.87 14.58
C VAL A 433 7.46 31.70 15.15
N GLY A 434 8.51 31.82 14.34
CA GLY A 434 9.91 31.76 14.74
C GLY A 434 10.82 31.37 13.58
N TYR A 435 12.13 31.47 13.78
CA TYR A 435 13.13 31.20 12.74
C TYR A 435 13.95 29.95 13.06
N TRP A 436 14.30 29.18 12.03
CA TRP A 436 15.07 27.93 12.18
C TRP A 436 16.37 28.14 12.96
N GLY A 437 17.17 29.17 12.63
CA GLY A 437 18.44 29.46 13.29
C GLY A 437 18.29 30.09 14.69
N THR A 438 17.09 30.49 15.09
CA THR A 438 16.79 30.90 16.48
C THR A 438 16.43 29.71 17.34
N TRP A 439 15.66 28.76 16.80
CA TRP A 439 15.18 27.59 17.55
C TRP A 439 16.23 26.49 17.62
N TRP A 440 17.02 26.30 16.55
CA TRP A 440 18.10 25.30 16.48
C TRP A 440 19.38 25.94 15.92
N PRO A 441 20.02 26.85 16.69
CA PRO A 441 21.18 27.62 16.22
C PRO A 441 22.40 26.76 15.85
N ASP A 442 22.52 25.56 16.42
CA ASP A 442 23.62 24.64 16.10
C ASP A 442 23.36 23.85 14.81
N SER A 443 22.09 23.57 14.50
CA SER A 443 21.67 22.83 13.30
C SER A 443 21.54 23.72 12.06
N TYR A 444 21.13 24.98 12.24
CA TYR A 444 20.87 25.92 11.13
C TYR A 444 21.55 27.29 11.36
N PRO A 445 22.89 27.34 11.38
CA PRO A 445 23.63 28.54 11.75
C PRO A 445 23.77 29.58 10.62
N THR A 446 23.46 29.22 9.37
CA THR A 446 23.80 29.98 8.16
C THR A 446 22.57 30.39 7.34
N GLU A 447 22.64 31.56 6.70
CA GLU A 447 21.60 32.06 5.78
C GLU A 447 21.56 31.24 4.48
N PRO A 448 20.38 31.06 3.85
CA PRO A 448 19.10 31.66 4.20
C PRO A 448 18.33 30.92 5.31
N ILE A 449 18.64 29.65 5.59
CA ILE A 449 17.89 28.83 6.56
C ILE A 449 17.82 29.51 7.93
N LYS A 450 18.91 30.12 8.39
CA LYS A 450 18.98 30.76 9.71
C LYS A 450 17.85 31.75 9.97
N SER A 451 17.56 32.64 9.02
CA SER A 451 16.53 33.68 9.14
C SER A 451 15.21 33.32 8.47
N ASP A 452 15.09 32.08 7.99
CA ASP A 452 13.88 31.55 7.42
C ASP A 452 12.88 31.16 8.50
N ASN A 453 11.61 31.48 8.27
CA ASN A 453 10.53 31.28 9.22
C ASN A 453 10.00 29.86 9.07
N VAL A 454 9.76 29.16 10.17
CA VAL A 454 9.48 27.71 10.11
C VAL A 454 8.16 27.33 9.41
N CYS A 455 7.30 28.29 9.04
CA CYS A 455 6.02 28.03 8.37
C CYS A 455 5.43 29.23 7.60
N ASP A 456 6.14 29.78 6.61
CA ASP A 456 5.61 30.86 5.76
C ASP A 456 5.58 30.56 4.26
N ASN A 457 6.20 29.45 3.82
CA ASN A 457 6.24 29.11 2.40
C ASN A 457 5.95 27.63 2.16
N ALA A 458 4.79 27.32 1.56
CA ALA A 458 4.43 25.94 1.24
C ALA A 458 5.41 25.26 0.27
N ASP A 459 6.15 26.04 -0.55
CA ASP A 459 7.20 25.56 -1.46
C ASP A 459 8.59 25.51 -0.79
N GLY A 460 8.67 25.81 0.51
CA GLY A 460 9.83 25.57 1.36
C GLY A 460 9.82 24.15 1.92
N MET A 461 10.99 23.53 2.02
CA MET A 461 11.13 22.31 2.82
C MET A 461 11.37 22.69 4.28
N ALA A 462 10.78 21.93 5.19
CA ALA A 462 11.14 22.08 6.59
C ALA A 462 12.62 21.69 6.78
N ALA A 463 13.40 22.54 7.44
CA ALA A 463 14.86 22.36 7.53
C ALA A 463 15.26 21.04 8.20
N PHE A 464 14.45 20.55 9.15
CA PHE A 464 14.69 19.27 9.82
C PHE A 464 14.45 18.04 8.93
N SER A 465 13.68 18.17 7.84
CA SER A 465 13.25 17.02 7.05
C SER A 465 14.48 16.31 6.51
N SER A 466 14.59 15.02 6.82
CA SER A 466 15.65 14.18 6.27
C SER A 466 15.64 14.21 4.74
N ARG A 467 16.84 14.16 4.16
CA ARG A 467 17.12 14.19 2.72
C ARG A 467 17.74 12.86 2.31
N GLY A 468 17.37 12.39 1.13
CA GLY A 468 18.04 11.27 0.50
C GLY A 468 19.40 11.66 -0.09
N PRO A 469 19.91 10.87 -1.04
CA PRO A 469 19.38 9.56 -1.43
C PRO A 469 19.52 8.53 -0.29
N CYS A 470 18.99 7.31 -0.49
CA CYS A 470 19.45 6.16 0.31
C CYS A 470 20.91 5.81 -0.02
N ASP A 471 21.52 4.95 0.81
CA ASP A 471 22.90 4.48 0.67
C ASP A 471 23.19 3.81 -0.70
N ASP A 472 22.15 3.25 -1.34
CA ASP A 472 22.24 2.63 -2.67
C ASP A 472 21.89 3.56 -3.84
N GLY A 473 21.67 4.85 -3.56
CA GLY A 473 21.38 5.87 -4.57
C GLY A 473 19.89 6.04 -4.90
N ARG A 474 18.99 5.26 -4.27
CA ARG A 474 17.54 5.44 -4.47
C ARG A 474 17.08 6.81 -4.00
N ILE A 475 16.09 7.35 -4.71
CA ILE A 475 15.47 8.63 -4.38
C ILE A 475 14.52 8.40 -3.19
N LYS A 476 14.79 9.13 -2.11
CA LYS A 476 13.91 9.27 -0.93
C LYS A 476 14.01 10.71 -0.41
N PRO A 477 12.97 11.25 0.25
CA PRO A 477 11.63 10.68 0.43
C PRO A 477 10.92 10.41 -0.91
N ASP A 478 9.82 9.66 -0.91
CA ASP A 478 9.02 9.48 -2.13
C ASP A 478 8.21 10.74 -2.44
N ILE A 479 7.66 11.37 -1.40
CA ILE A 479 6.76 12.53 -1.50
C ILE A 479 6.91 13.38 -0.24
N VAL A 480 6.41 14.62 -0.28
CA VAL A 480 6.35 15.50 0.90
C VAL A 480 4.93 15.99 1.16
N ALA A 481 4.68 16.39 2.40
CA ALA A 481 3.47 17.06 2.83
C ALA A 481 3.81 18.09 3.92
N PRO A 482 2.92 19.03 4.27
CA PRO A 482 3.17 19.99 5.34
C PRO A 482 3.50 19.27 6.65
N GLY A 483 4.62 19.63 7.27
CA GLY A 483 5.09 18.99 8.51
C GLY A 483 5.53 19.98 9.59
N SER A 484 5.57 21.29 9.32
CA SER A 484 5.90 22.29 10.33
C SER A 484 4.66 22.96 10.92
N ASN A 485 4.62 23.13 12.24
CA ASN A 485 3.57 23.86 12.97
C ASN A 485 2.13 23.37 12.65
N ILE A 486 1.95 22.05 12.62
CA ILE A 486 0.69 21.37 12.27
C ILE A 486 -0.23 21.34 13.50
N ILE A 487 -1.48 21.77 13.31
CA ILE A 487 -2.51 21.69 14.36
C ILE A 487 -3.23 20.35 14.20
N SER A 488 -3.26 19.57 15.27
CA SER A 488 -4.07 18.35 15.35
C SER A 488 -4.52 18.09 16.79
N VAL A 489 -5.21 16.98 16.97
CA VAL A 489 -5.86 16.57 18.22
C VAL A 489 -4.83 16.47 19.34
N ARG A 490 -5.18 17.05 20.49
CA ARG A 490 -4.38 17.03 21.71
C ARG A 490 -4.85 15.92 22.63
N SER A 491 -3.92 15.08 23.09
CA SER A 491 -4.21 14.11 24.16
C SER A 491 -4.72 14.81 25.42
N GLN A 492 -5.80 14.26 25.97
CA GLN A 492 -6.43 14.67 27.22
C GLN A 492 -5.82 13.93 28.43
N ASP A 493 -4.83 13.07 28.23
CA ASP A 493 -4.02 12.55 29.32
C ASP A 493 -3.30 13.71 30.02
N SER A 494 -3.39 13.76 31.35
CA SER A 494 -2.79 14.84 32.15
C SER A 494 -1.27 14.92 32.07
N SER A 495 -0.61 13.88 31.58
CA SER A 495 0.85 13.76 31.48
C SER A 495 1.39 14.14 30.10
N ALA A 496 0.52 14.29 29.09
CA ALA A 496 0.90 14.55 27.70
C ALA A 496 1.74 15.83 27.53
N ASP A 497 2.72 15.80 26.62
CA ASP A 497 3.55 16.97 26.31
C ASP A 497 2.69 18.06 25.63
N THR A 498 3.15 19.30 25.77
CA THR A 498 2.59 20.49 25.12
C THR A 498 3.14 20.74 23.71
N GLY A 499 4.02 19.87 23.21
CA GLY A 499 4.52 19.89 21.84
C GLY A 499 5.22 21.21 21.51
N TRP A 500 4.98 21.74 20.32
CA TRP A 500 5.44 23.08 19.94
C TRP A 500 4.63 24.16 20.65
N GLY A 501 3.37 23.88 21.00
CA GLY A 501 2.55 24.77 21.81
C GLY A 501 1.09 24.38 21.77
N VAL A 502 0.34 24.74 22.81
CA VAL A 502 -1.09 24.45 22.90
C VAL A 502 -1.88 25.44 22.04
N TYR A 503 -2.81 24.97 21.21
CA TYR A 503 -3.78 25.85 20.55
C TYR A 503 -4.89 26.21 21.54
N ASP A 504 -5.59 25.19 22.03
CA ASP A 504 -6.63 25.26 23.05
C ASP A 504 -6.70 23.94 23.85
N ASP A 505 -7.79 23.69 24.56
CA ASP A 505 -7.97 22.47 25.36
C ASP A 505 -7.99 21.19 24.51
N TRP A 506 -8.31 21.28 23.22
CA TRP A 506 -8.59 20.16 22.32
C TRP A 506 -7.51 19.95 21.24
N TYR A 507 -6.74 21.00 20.92
CA TYR A 507 -5.77 20.97 19.84
C TYR A 507 -4.40 21.51 20.24
N ILE A 508 -3.37 20.99 19.57
CA ILE A 508 -1.95 21.28 19.84
C ILE A 508 -1.16 21.41 18.55
N TYR A 509 -0.12 22.23 18.58
CA TYR A 509 0.87 22.37 17.52
C TYR A 509 2.01 21.37 17.71
N GLU A 510 2.36 20.65 16.65
CA GLU A 510 3.59 19.85 16.57
C GLU A 510 4.29 20.10 15.24
N GLY A 511 5.53 19.65 15.11
CA GLY A 511 6.28 19.74 13.87
C GLY A 511 7.32 18.64 13.74
N GLY A 512 7.36 18.04 12.57
CA GLY A 512 8.18 16.88 12.25
C GLY A 512 7.69 16.20 10.99
N THR A 513 8.52 15.31 10.44
CA THR A 513 8.04 14.37 9.42
C THR A 513 6.97 13.42 9.99
N SER A 514 6.89 13.30 11.32
CA SER A 514 5.78 12.68 12.03
C SER A 514 4.41 13.30 11.80
N MET A 515 4.33 14.55 11.36
CA MET A 515 3.05 15.22 11.08
C MET A 515 2.73 15.20 9.58
N SER A 516 3.74 15.25 8.71
CA SER A 516 3.54 15.12 7.26
C SER A 516 3.15 13.69 6.86
N ASN A 517 3.71 12.68 7.52
CA ASN A 517 3.38 11.27 7.31
C ASN A 517 1.88 10.93 7.51
N PRO A 518 1.23 11.23 8.65
CA PRO A 518 -0.17 10.89 8.87
C PRO A 518 -1.12 11.67 7.95
N LEU A 519 -0.82 12.92 7.62
CA LEU A 519 -1.57 13.66 6.61
C LEU A 519 -1.56 12.91 5.28
N THR A 520 -0.39 12.39 4.89
CA THR A 520 -0.19 11.58 3.67
C THR A 520 -0.84 10.20 3.78
N ALA A 521 -0.84 9.56 4.95
CA ALA A 521 -1.57 8.32 5.18
C ALA A 521 -3.09 8.50 5.03
N GLY A 522 -3.64 9.61 5.55
CA GLY A 522 -5.02 9.98 5.29
C GLY A 522 -5.27 10.27 3.81
N ALA A 523 -4.33 10.91 3.11
CA ALA A 523 -4.39 11.08 1.65
C ALA A 523 -4.44 9.72 0.92
N ALA A 524 -3.55 8.78 1.26
CA ALA A 524 -3.56 7.43 0.70
C ALA A 524 -4.88 6.68 0.97
N THR A 525 -5.50 6.93 2.13
CA THR A 525 -6.79 6.35 2.51
C THR A 525 -7.91 6.84 1.60
N ILE A 526 -8.02 8.16 1.35
CA ILE A 526 -9.04 8.68 0.42
C ILE A 526 -8.75 8.32 -1.04
N VAL A 527 -7.48 8.18 -1.43
CA VAL A 527 -7.10 7.71 -2.78
C VAL A 527 -7.55 6.28 -3.00
N ARG A 528 -7.39 5.43 -1.99
CA ARG A 528 -7.89 4.05 -2.04
C ARG A 528 -9.41 4.01 -2.19
N GLU A 529 -10.12 4.86 -1.45
CA GLU A 529 -11.57 5.04 -1.60
C GLU A 529 -11.97 5.49 -3.01
N PHE A 530 -11.25 6.46 -3.58
CA PHE A 530 -11.47 6.93 -4.95
C PHE A 530 -11.38 5.78 -5.96
N PHE A 531 -10.30 4.99 -5.96
CA PHE A 531 -10.18 3.87 -6.90
C PHE A 531 -11.29 2.82 -6.71
N ILE A 532 -11.72 2.57 -5.47
CA ILE A 532 -12.80 1.61 -5.20
C ILE A 532 -14.15 2.12 -5.69
N GLN A 533 -14.50 3.37 -5.38
CA GLN A 533 -15.84 3.90 -5.64
C GLN A 533 -15.99 4.55 -7.01
N HIS A 534 -14.97 5.28 -7.47
CA HIS A 534 -14.99 5.98 -8.75
C HIS A 534 -14.60 5.05 -9.91
N GLU A 535 -13.51 4.31 -9.73
CA GLU A 535 -12.91 3.49 -10.79
C GLU A 535 -13.38 2.02 -10.74
N GLY A 536 -14.05 1.61 -9.65
CA GLY A 536 -14.59 0.25 -9.49
C GLY A 536 -13.53 -0.84 -9.30
N ILE A 537 -12.32 -0.49 -8.85
CA ILE A 537 -11.21 -1.44 -8.64
C ILE A 537 -10.68 -1.39 -7.21
N THR A 538 -10.16 -2.53 -6.72
CA THR A 538 -9.31 -2.50 -5.51
C THR A 538 -7.88 -2.20 -5.94
N PRO A 539 -7.32 -1.02 -5.61
CA PRO A 539 -6.00 -0.64 -6.09
C PRO A 539 -4.90 -1.43 -5.37
N SER A 540 -3.83 -1.76 -6.08
CA SER A 540 -2.58 -2.17 -5.46
C SER A 540 -1.91 -1.00 -4.73
N SER A 541 -1.03 -1.31 -3.78
CA SER A 541 -0.17 -0.32 -3.12
C SER A 541 0.72 0.40 -4.13
N ALA A 542 1.14 -0.30 -5.19
CA ALA A 542 1.93 0.29 -6.27
C ALA A 542 1.12 1.34 -7.04
N LEU A 543 -0.18 1.10 -7.28
CA LEU A 543 -1.05 2.08 -7.93
C LEU A 543 -1.26 3.32 -7.06
N VAL A 544 -1.57 3.15 -5.78
CA VAL A 544 -1.72 4.29 -4.85
C VAL A 544 -0.41 5.09 -4.79
N LYS A 545 0.73 4.42 -4.68
CA LYS A 545 2.05 5.07 -4.66
C LYS A 545 2.33 5.81 -5.99
N ALA A 546 2.16 5.15 -7.13
CA ALA A 546 2.39 5.74 -8.44
C ALA A 546 1.49 6.97 -8.70
N SER A 547 0.20 6.89 -8.38
CA SER A 547 -0.74 7.99 -8.65
C SER A 547 -0.45 9.22 -7.78
N MET A 548 -0.17 9.02 -6.49
CA MET A 548 0.21 10.11 -5.60
C MET A 548 1.49 10.82 -6.06
N MET A 549 2.48 10.07 -6.56
CA MET A 549 3.75 10.64 -7.05
C MET A 549 3.60 11.26 -8.44
N ASN A 550 2.75 10.71 -9.31
CA ASN A 550 2.55 11.21 -10.67
C ASN A 550 1.92 12.61 -10.67
N GLY A 551 0.91 12.83 -9.83
CA GLY A 551 0.20 14.12 -9.75
C GLY A 551 0.70 15.07 -8.65
N ALA A 552 1.75 14.70 -7.92
CA ALA A 552 2.36 15.55 -6.89
C ALA A 552 2.84 16.90 -7.47
N TYR A 553 2.68 17.97 -6.70
CA TYR A 553 3.12 19.31 -7.06
C TYR A 553 4.65 19.42 -6.97
N ASP A 554 5.32 19.73 -8.08
CA ASP A 554 6.76 20.01 -8.12
C ASP A 554 7.04 21.35 -7.42
N MET A 555 7.77 21.32 -6.31
CA MET A 555 8.10 22.52 -5.54
C MET A 555 9.32 23.24 -6.12
N TYR A 556 10.06 22.67 -7.07
CA TYR A 556 11.19 23.34 -7.72
C TYR A 556 10.78 24.70 -8.35
N PRO A 557 11.55 25.79 -8.15
CA PRO A 557 12.91 25.86 -7.59
C PRO A 557 12.96 26.01 -6.05
N GLY A 558 11.82 25.86 -5.39
CA GLY A 558 11.63 25.99 -3.95
C GLY A 558 11.87 27.38 -3.42
N GLN A 559 11.80 27.52 -2.10
CA GLN A 559 11.80 28.81 -1.43
C GLN A 559 13.07 29.64 -1.64
N TYR A 560 14.24 29.00 -1.76
CA TYR A 560 15.51 29.71 -1.99
C TYR A 560 15.89 29.83 -3.47
N GLY A 561 15.01 29.37 -4.37
CA GLY A 561 15.09 29.61 -5.80
C GLY A 561 16.36 29.04 -6.45
N THR A 562 17.22 29.92 -6.97
CA THR A 562 18.39 29.55 -7.76
C THR A 562 19.68 30.07 -7.13
N GLY A 563 20.79 29.37 -7.32
CA GLY A 563 22.11 29.79 -6.85
C GLY A 563 22.78 28.71 -5.99
N SER A 564 23.76 29.13 -5.19
CA SER A 564 24.53 28.22 -4.32
C SER A 564 23.75 27.74 -3.10
N THR A 565 22.72 28.49 -2.69
CA THR A 565 21.87 28.18 -1.52
C THR A 565 20.52 27.58 -1.92
N LYS A 566 20.37 27.13 -3.18
CA LYS A 566 19.12 26.48 -3.57
C LYS A 566 19.00 25.15 -2.85
N GLU A 567 17.78 24.83 -2.44
CA GLU A 567 17.51 23.62 -1.70
C GLU A 567 17.15 22.46 -2.64
N GLN A 568 16.30 22.70 -3.65
CA GLN A 568 15.91 21.69 -4.62
C GLN A 568 16.90 21.66 -5.80
N PRO A 569 17.63 20.53 -6.00
CA PRO A 569 18.70 20.46 -6.99
C PRO A 569 18.20 20.45 -8.44
N SER A 570 16.95 20.06 -8.70
CA SER A 570 16.31 19.98 -10.00
C SER A 570 14.80 19.93 -9.83
N THR A 571 14.03 20.01 -10.93
CA THR A 571 12.64 19.56 -10.94
C THR A 571 12.53 18.13 -10.43
N ARG A 572 11.34 17.72 -9.98
CA ARG A 572 11.07 16.32 -9.61
C ARG A 572 11.49 15.32 -10.71
N PRO A 573 11.95 14.10 -10.35
CA PRO A 573 12.26 13.71 -8.98
C PRO A 573 13.61 14.26 -8.52
N ASN A 574 13.75 14.46 -7.20
CA ASN A 574 15.04 14.70 -6.55
C ASN A 574 15.04 14.18 -5.11
N SER A 575 16.22 14.04 -4.49
CA SER A 575 16.35 13.48 -3.13
C SER A 575 16.04 14.46 -1.99
N VAL A 576 15.38 15.58 -2.27
CA VAL A 576 14.95 16.58 -1.27
C VAL A 576 13.43 16.53 -1.11
N GLU A 577 12.70 16.77 -2.20
CA GLU A 577 11.22 16.72 -2.20
C GLU A 577 10.66 15.40 -2.71
N GLY A 578 11.52 14.47 -3.13
CA GLY A 578 11.09 13.25 -3.80
C GLY A 578 10.45 13.57 -5.14
N TRP A 579 9.20 13.16 -5.27
CA TRP A 579 8.34 13.41 -6.43
C TRP A 579 7.47 14.66 -6.28
N GLY A 580 7.68 15.45 -5.22
CA GLY A 580 6.96 16.69 -4.96
C GLY A 580 6.02 16.58 -3.77
N ARG A 581 5.17 17.59 -3.60
CA ARG A 581 4.19 17.68 -2.51
C ARG A 581 2.87 17.01 -2.91
N VAL A 582 2.23 16.31 -1.97
CA VAL A 582 0.88 15.75 -2.19
C VAL A 582 -0.07 16.81 -2.73
N ASP A 583 -0.78 16.51 -3.83
CA ASP A 583 -1.83 17.34 -4.42
C ASP A 583 -3.01 16.47 -4.85
N LEU A 584 -4.05 16.39 -4.02
CA LEU A 584 -5.15 15.45 -4.22
C LEU A 584 -6.09 15.89 -5.34
N GLY A 585 -6.62 17.11 -5.27
CA GLY A 585 -7.60 17.62 -6.22
C GLY A 585 -7.09 17.64 -7.64
N ASN A 586 -5.87 18.11 -7.88
CA ASN A 586 -5.31 18.17 -9.24
C ASN A 586 -4.86 16.79 -9.75
N THR A 587 -4.69 15.80 -8.86
CA THR A 587 -4.38 14.42 -9.26
C THR A 587 -5.64 13.67 -9.67
N TYR A 588 -6.64 13.60 -8.79
CA TYR A 588 -7.75 12.65 -8.96
C TYR A 588 -9.01 13.29 -9.56
N LEU A 589 -9.17 14.61 -9.41
CA LEU A 589 -10.30 15.36 -9.95
C LEU A 589 -9.81 16.61 -10.72
N PRO A 590 -8.86 16.46 -11.67
CA PRO A 590 -8.30 17.59 -12.37
C PRO A 590 -9.35 18.31 -13.23
N SER A 591 -9.18 19.61 -13.40
CA SER A 591 -9.94 20.35 -14.40
C SER A 591 -9.49 19.98 -15.81
N ALA A 592 -10.44 19.89 -16.75
CA ALA A 592 -10.14 19.72 -18.16
C ALA A 592 -9.16 20.81 -18.65
N PRO A 593 -8.22 20.48 -19.54
CA PRO A 593 -8.13 19.24 -20.34
C PRO A 593 -7.27 18.14 -19.72
N VAL A 594 -6.80 18.31 -18.48
CA VAL A 594 -5.96 17.31 -17.79
C VAL A 594 -6.80 16.09 -17.44
N GLN A 595 -6.27 14.90 -17.69
CA GLN A 595 -6.88 13.64 -17.28
C GLN A 595 -5.82 12.66 -16.75
N MET A 596 -6.22 11.85 -15.77
CA MET A 596 -5.44 10.70 -15.33
C MET A 596 -5.78 9.48 -16.22
N LYS A 597 -4.76 8.74 -16.63
CA LYS A 597 -4.85 7.36 -17.13
C LYS A 597 -4.04 6.46 -16.23
N TYR A 598 -4.45 5.21 -16.08
CA TYR A 598 -3.67 4.26 -15.29
C TYR A 598 -3.81 2.82 -15.80
N ALA A 599 -2.92 1.96 -15.33
CA ALA A 599 -3.01 0.51 -15.43
C ALA A 599 -2.43 -0.12 -14.16
N ASP A 600 -3.15 -1.08 -13.57
CA ASP A 600 -2.69 -1.87 -12.42
C ASP A 600 -2.50 -3.32 -12.86
N GLU A 601 -1.29 -3.63 -13.35
CA GLU A 601 -1.00 -4.87 -14.07
C GLU A 601 -0.60 -6.00 -13.12
N GLY A 602 -1.60 -6.74 -12.64
CA GLY A 602 -1.45 -7.84 -11.70
C GLY A 602 -0.74 -9.10 -12.24
N THR A 603 -0.70 -9.31 -13.56
CA THR A 603 -0.01 -10.50 -14.13
C THR A 603 1.50 -10.36 -14.13
N GLY A 604 1.98 -9.12 -14.24
CA GLY A 604 3.39 -8.77 -14.18
C GLY A 604 4.26 -9.24 -15.34
N LEU A 605 5.55 -8.91 -15.26
CA LEU A 605 6.54 -9.24 -16.28
C LEU A 605 7.60 -10.20 -15.74
N ASN A 606 8.01 -11.16 -16.57
CA ASN A 606 9.25 -11.91 -16.35
C ASN A 606 10.43 -11.18 -17.01
N THR A 607 11.65 -11.65 -16.76
CA THR A 607 12.85 -11.22 -17.47
C THR A 607 12.66 -11.30 -18.99
N ASN A 608 13.01 -10.22 -19.69
CA ASN A 608 12.78 -9.95 -21.11
C ASN A 608 11.30 -9.83 -21.54
N GLY A 609 10.35 -9.84 -20.61
CA GLY A 609 8.96 -9.54 -20.89
C GLY A 609 8.76 -8.05 -21.20
N THR A 610 7.74 -7.72 -22.00
CA THR A 610 7.40 -6.34 -22.33
C THR A 610 5.89 -6.15 -22.36
N LYS A 611 5.42 -5.01 -21.84
CA LYS A 611 4.06 -4.50 -22.00
C LYS A 611 4.13 -3.14 -22.69
N THR A 612 3.21 -2.89 -23.62
CA THR A 612 3.15 -1.64 -24.39
C THR A 612 1.77 -1.03 -24.26
N TYR A 613 1.74 0.28 -24.06
CA TYR A 613 0.54 1.11 -24.01
C TYR A 613 0.63 2.21 -25.07
N SER A 614 -0.53 2.65 -25.54
CA SER A 614 -0.64 3.76 -26.49
C SER A 614 -1.57 4.81 -25.91
N TRP A 615 -1.05 6.03 -25.70
CA TRP A 615 -1.82 7.14 -25.14
C TRP A 615 -1.83 8.33 -26.10
N ASP A 616 -3.02 8.75 -26.49
CA ASP A 616 -3.22 9.93 -27.34
C ASP A 616 -3.25 11.19 -26.48
N VAL A 617 -2.32 12.11 -26.75
CA VAL A 617 -2.29 13.46 -26.17
C VAL A 617 -2.97 14.41 -27.14
N SER A 618 -4.03 15.07 -26.68
CA SER A 618 -4.88 15.94 -27.48
C SER A 618 -4.56 17.43 -27.28
N ASP A 619 -4.00 17.80 -26.13
CA ASP A 619 -3.59 19.15 -25.80
C ASP A 619 -2.13 19.16 -25.31
N GLY A 620 -1.24 19.71 -26.15
CA GLY A 620 0.19 19.81 -25.86
C GLY A 620 0.57 20.99 -24.96
N SER A 621 -0.39 21.82 -24.53
CA SER A 621 -0.16 22.89 -23.54
C SER A 621 -0.09 22.38 -22.11
N VAL A 622 -0.61 21.17 -21.86
CA VAL A 622 -0.55 20.50 -20.56
C VAL A 622 0.70 19.61 -20.52
N PRO A 623 1.57 19.73 -19.50
CA PRO A 623 2.68 18.81 -19.29
C PRO A 623 2.21 17.35 -19.22
N MET A 624 3.04 16.43 -19.72
CA MET A 624 2.79 15.00 -19.61
C MET A 624 3.69 14.38 -18.55
N HIS A 625 3.11 13.62 -17.64
CA HIS A 625 3.80 12.86 -16.60
C HIS A 625 3.46 11.39 -16.78
N VAL A 626 4.45 10.49 -16.76
CA VAL A 626 4.24 9.04 -16.83
C VAL A 626 5.05 8.37 -15.74
N THR A 627 4.40 7.80 -14.73
CA THR A 627 5.03 7.16 -13.56
C THR A 627 4.75 5.67 -13.55
N LEU A 628 5.81 4.88 -13.54
CA LEU A 628 5.82 3.44 -13.30
C LEU A 628 6.24 3.21 -11.85
N ALA A 629 5.52 2.36 -11.11
CA ALA A 629 5.94 1.90 -9.78
C ALA A 629 5.64 0.41 -9.60
N TRP A 630 6.43 -0.26 -8.76
CA TRP A 630 6.16 -1.64 -8.37
C TRP A 630 6.54 -1.94 -6.92
N THR A 631 5.77 -2.83 -6.31
CA THR A 631 6.11 -3.47 -5.04
C THR A 631 7.19 -4.52 -5.32
N ASP A 632 8.46 -4.15 -5.16
CA ASP A 632 9.62 -4.99 -5.44
C ASP A 632 9.78 -6.10 -4.38
N TYR A 633 10.44 -7.19 -4.76
CA TYR A 633 10.78 -8.26 -3.82
C TYR A 633 11.77 -7.75 -2.76
N PRO A 634 11.66 -8.13 -1.47
CA PRO A 634 12.57 -7.68 -0.41
C PRO A 634 14.03 -7.99 -0.73
N ALA A 635 14.92 -7.00 -0.56
CA ALA A 635 16.34 -7.17 -0.85
C ALA A 635 17.09 -7.86 0.29
N THR A 636 18.22 -8.48 -0.03
CA THR A 636 19.15 -8.92 1.00
C THR A 636 19.79 -7.71 1.68
N THR A 637 19.71 -7.64 3.02
CA THR A 637 20.31 -6.57 3.84
C THR A 637 21.82 -6.46 3.71
N SER A 638 22.48 -7.52 3.23
CA SER A 638 23.93 -7.55 2.99
C SER A 638 24.37 -6.86 1.69
N SER A 639 23.45 -6.67 0.74
CA SER A 639 23.73 -6.05 -0.56
C SER A 639 23.89 -4.55 -0.42
N SER A 640 24.77 -3.94 -1.21
CA SER A 640 24.87 -2.48 -1.31
C SER A 640 23.91 -1.87 -2.32
N LYS A 641 23.20 -2.68 -3.11
CA LYS A 641 22.13 -2.27 -4.02
C LYS A 641 20.84 -2.98 -3.62
N GLN A 642 19.71 -2.29 -3.52
CA GLN A 642 18.48 -2.91 -3.03
C GLN A 642 17.47 -3.28 -4.12
N LEU A 643 17.57 -2.77 -5.34
CA LEU A 643 16.66 -3.20 -6.41
C LEU A 643 16.83 -4.70 -6.73
N VAL A 644 15.75 -5.47 -6.69
CA VAL A 644 15.76 -6.92 -6.97
C VAL A 644 15.19 -7.19 -8.35
N ASN A 645 13.92 -6.84 -8.57
CA ASN A 645 13.29 -6.89 -9.87
C ASN A 645 13.43 -5.53 -10.54
N ASP A 646 14.04 -5.55 -11.72
CA ASP A 646 14.40 -4.38 -12.52
C ASP A 646 13.43 -4.27 -13.71
N LEU A 647 12.60 -3.23 -13.67
CA LEU A 647 11.68 -2.87 -14.75
C LEU A 647 12.13 -1.54 -15.35
N ASP A 648 12.16 -1.45 -16.68
CA ASP A 648 12.52 -0.23 -17.41
C ASP A 648 11.28 0.39 -18.08
N LEU A 649 11.08 1.69 -17.86
CA LEU A 649 10.13 2.57 -18.53
C LEU A 649 10.81 3.27 -19.70
N THR A 650 10.12 3.30 -20.84
CA THR A 650 10.49 4.18 -21.95
C THR A 650 9.23 4.77 -22.55
N VAL A 651 9.21 6.09 -22.72
CA VAL A 651 8.11 6.81 -23.37
C VAL A 651 8.60 7.33 -24.72
N GLN A 652 7.90 6.99 -25.79
CA GLN A 652 8.24 7.41 -27.15
C GLN A 652 7.20 8.40 -27.69
N SER A 653 7.66 9.53 -28.20
CA SER A 653 6.83 10.57 -28.83
C SER A 653 6.20 10.10 -30.15
N PRO A 654 5.19 10.83 -30.66
CA PRO A 654 4.64 10.57 -32.00
C PRO A 654 5.67 10.63 -33.14
N THR A 655 6.78 11.35 -32.93
CA THR A 655 7.88 11.47 -33.91
C THR A 655 8.99 10.44 -33.71
N GLY A 656 8.87 9.55 -32.73
CA GLY A 656 9.85 8.50 -32.43
C GLY A 656 10.93 8.87 -31.42
N THR A 657 10.89 10.07 -30.82
CA THR A 657 11.86 10.48 -29.78
C THR A 657 11.60 9.69 -28.49
N SER A 658 12.63 9.07 -27.93
CA SER A 658 12.54 8.34 -26.65
C SER A 658 12.90 9.23 -25.47
N TYR A 659 12.09 9.16 -24.43
CA TYR A 659 12.31 9.76 -23.12
C TYR A 659 12.55 8.65 -22.09
N TYR A 660 13.46 8.93 -21.17
CA TYR A 660 13.91 8.01 -20.15
C TYR A 660 13.63 8.59 -18.76
N PRO A 661 13.44 7.72 -17.75
CA PRO A 661 12.94 8.16 -16.47
C PRO A 661 14.00 8.88 -15.62
N ASN A 662 13.53 9.59 -14.60
CA ASN A 662 14.32 10.07 -13.47
C ASN A 662 15.53 10.97 -13.86
N HIS A 663 15.35 11.79 -14.91
CA HIS A 663 16.37 12.67 -15.50
C HIS A 663 17.60 11.94 -16.05
N LEU A 664 17.49 10.64 -16.31
CA LEU A 664 18.56 9.83 -16.87
C LEU A 664 18.57 9.88 -18.40
N GLY A 665 19.73 9.60 -19.00
CA GLY A 665 19.88 9.41 -20.45
C GLY A 665 19.55 7.99 -20.93
N GLY A 666 18.98 7.14 -20.07
CA GLY A 666 18.72 5.72 -20.27
C GLY A 666 17.88 5.14 -19.12
N ALA A 667 17.71 3.82 -19.08
CA ALA A 667 16.95 3.12 -18.04
C ALA A 667 17.50 3.36 -16.61
N ASP A 668 16.63 3.30 -15.61
CA ASP A 668 17.00 3.40 -14.19
C ASP A 668 17.09 1.99 -13.58
N HIS A 669 18.30 1.60 -13.18
CA HIS A 669 18.55 0.30 -12.54
C HIS A 669 18.72 0.39 -11.01
N THR A 670 18.15 1.43 -10.39
CA THR A 670 18.29 1.75 -8.97
C THR A 670 16.93 1.87 -8.27
N ASN A 671 15.98 2.59 -8.89
CA ASN A 671 14.69 2.91 -8.27
C ASN A 671 13.60 1.90 -8.68
N ASN A 672 12.68 1.60 -7.75
CA ASN A 672 11.44 0.88 -8.06
C ASN A 672 10.27 1.82 -8.42
N VAL A 673 10.61 3.08 -8.73
CA VAL A 673 9.72 4.09 -9.29
C VAL A 673 10.48 4.84 -10.37
N GLU A 674 9.87 4.93 -11.54
CA GLU A 674 10.43 5.57 -12.72
C GLU A 674 9.40 6.53 -13.30
N THR A 675 9.74 7.81 -13.45
CA THR A 675 8.85 8.76 -14.14
C THR A 675 9.54 9.51 -15.25
N VAL A 676 8.78 9.72 -16.32
CA VAL A 676 9.10 10.63 -17.41
C VAL A 676 8.19 11.85 -17.31
N ASP A 677 8.79 13.04 -17.15
CA ASP A 677 8.11 14.32 -17.20
C ASP A 677 8.46 15.05 -18.51
N ILE A 678 7.45 15.43 -19.28
CA ILE A 678 7.56 16.14 -20.56
C ILE A 678 6.81 17.47 -20.43
N ALA A 679 7.55 18.56 -20.25
CA ALA A 679 6.97 19.88 -20.01
C ALA A 679 6.11 20.42 -21.17
N SER A 680 6.36 19.98 -22.40
CA SER A 680 5.62 20.40 -23.59
C SER A 680 5.45 19.23 -24.56
N PRO A 681 4.51 18.31 -24.30
CA PRO A 681 4.31 17.15 -25.15
C PRO A 681 3.74 17.58 -26.51
N LEU A 682 4.21 16.94 -27.58
CA LEU A 682 3.55 17.00 -28.89
C LEU A 682 2.14 16.39 -28.78
N THR A 683 1.18 16.90 -29.55
CA THR A 683 -0.09 16.19 -29.74
C THR A 683 0.11 14.96 -30.62
N GLY A 684 -0.66 13.91 -30.36
CA GLY A 684 -0.60 12.61 -31.04
C GLY A 684 -0.33 11.44 -30.10
N THR A 685 -0.12 10.26 -30.68
CA THR A 685 0.03 9.00 -29.96
C THR A 685 1.44 8.82 -29.40
N TYR A 686 1.54 8.71 -28.08
CA TYR A 686 2.75 8.23 -27.41
C TYR A 686 2.71 6.73 -27.23
N THR A 687 3.87 6.10 -27.36
CA THR A 687 4.05 4.67 -27.05
C THR A 687 4.80 4.55 -25.74
N ILE A 688 4.19 3.93 -24.73
CA ILE A 688 4.78 3.69 -23.43
C ILE A 688 5.14 2.23 -23.33
N VAL A 689 6.40 1.93 -23.03
CA VAL A 689 6.92 0.57 -22.96
C VAL A 689 7.43 0.32 -21.55
N VAL A 690 6.94 -0.75 -20.92
CA VAL A 690 7.46 -1.29 -19.66
C VAL A 690 8.11 -2.62 -19.96
N LYS A 691 9.38 -2.78 -19.60
CA LYS A 691 10.17 -3.98 -19.87
C LYS A 691 10.66 -4.59 -18.56
N GLY A 692 10.49 -5.90 -18.37
CA GLY A 692 11.19 -6.62 -17.32
C GLY A 692 12.63 -6.86 -17.70
N TYR A 693 13.54 -5.93 -17.38
CA TYR A 693 14.96 -6.05 -17.73
C TYR A 693 15.58 -7.29 -17.09
N ASN A 694 15.40 -7.42 -15.78
CA ASN A 694 15.91 -8.52 -14.99
C ASN A 694 14.99 -8.76 -13.79
N VAL A 695 14.20 -9.82 -13.85
CA VAL A 695 13.17 -10.14 -12.85
C VAL A 695 13.50 -11.47 -12.16
N PRO A 696 14.55 -11.51 -11.32
CA PRO A 696 14.97 -12.72 -10.62
C PRO A 696 13.90 -13.24 -9.66
N GLN A 697 12.90 -12.44 -9.27
CA GLN A 697 11.77 -12.83 -8.42
C GLN A 697 10.43 -12.47 -9.08
N GLY A 698 10.20 -13.03 -10.28
CA GLY A 698 9.02 -12.74 -11.11
C GLY A 698 7.94 -13.83 -11.17
N PRO A 699 6.85 -13.57 -11.93
CA PRO A 699 6.62 -12.31 -12.65
C PRO A 699 6.37 -11.14 -11.68
N GLN A 700 6.82 -9.93 -12.05
CA GLN A 700 6.71 -8.71 -11.23
C GLN A 700 5.51 -7.87 -11.70
N PRO A 701 4.43 -7.76 -10.91
CA PRO A 701 3.34 -6.81 -11.15
C PRO A 701 3.81 -5.37 -11.06
N PHE A 702 3.12 -4.44 -11.72
CA PHE A 702 3.44 -3.02 -11.68
C PHE A 702 2.19 -2.17 -11.88
N ALA A 703 2.27 -0.91 -11.46
CA ALA A 703 1.28 0.11 -11.79
C ALA A 703 1.91 1.17 -12.69
N LEU A 704 1.15 1.67 -13.65
CA LEU A 704 1.53 2.73 -14.57
C LEU A 704 0.47 3.82 -14.50
N VAL A 705 0.87 5.06 -14.25
CA VAL A 705 -0.04 6.22 -14.17
C VAL A 705 0.45 7.31 -15.13
N GLY A 706 -0.49 7.98 -15.78
CA GLY A 706 -0.23 9.07 -16.71
C GLY A 706 -1.13 10.27 -16.43
N HIS A 707 -0.55 11.46 -16.41
CA HIS A 707 -1.25 12.74 -16.43
C HIS A 707 -0.87 13.49 -17.69
N ALA A 708 -1.85 13.92 -18.48
CA ALA A 708 -1.61 14.80 -19.62
C ALA A 708 -2.91 15.46 -20.08
N GLY A 709 -2.80 16.34 -21.08
CA GLY A 709 -3.93 16.81 -21.86
C GLY A 709 -4.46 15.73 -22.80
N PHE A 710 -4.97 14.61 -22.29
CA PHE A 710 -5.52 13.53 -23.12
C PHE A 710 -6.77 13.96 -23.90
N GLY A 711 -7.34 15.13 -23.58
CA GLY A 711 -8.57 15.67 -24.17
C GLY A 711 -9.78 15.12 -23.42
N THR A 712 -10.95 15.73 -23.61
CA THR A 712 -12.18 15.11 -23.09
C THR A 712 -12.52 13.91 -23.98
N ALA A 713 -12.68 12.72 -23.39
CA ALA A 713 -13.48 11.68 -24.04
C ALA A 713 -14.77 12.35 -24.52
N ALA A 714 -15.18 12.10 -25.77
CA ALA A 714 -16.45 12.64 -26.25
C ALA A 714 -17.52 12.28 -25.21
N PRO A 715 -18.38 13.23 -24.78
CA PRO A 715 -19.43 12.93 -23.83
C PRO A 715 -20.17 11.70 -24.32
N ASP A 716 -20.36 10.72 -23.44
CA ASP A 716 -21.17 9.59 -23.79
C ASP A 716 -22.58 10.10 -24.08
N THR A 717 -23.01 9.90 -25.31
CA THR A 717 -24.31 10.33 -25.84
C THR A 717 -25.14 9.12 -26.26
N THR A 718 -24.67 7.91 -25.92
CA THR A 718 -25.23 6.64 -26.34
C THR A 718 -26.06 6.11 -25.19
N PRO A 719 -27.38 5.93 -25.35
CA PRO A 719 -28.19 5.27 -24.32
C PRO A 719 -27.89 3.77 -24.23
N PRO A 720 -28.08 3.15 -23.04
CA PRO A 720 -27.86 1.71 -22.84
C PRO A 720 -28.80 0.89 -23.72
N VAL A 721 -28.32 -0.21 -24.31
CA VAL A 721 -29.12 -1.08 -25.18
C VAL A 721 -29.87 -2.12 -24.35
N ILE A 722 -31.18 -1.93 -24.20
CA ILE A 722 -32.05 -2.89 -23.51
C ILE A 722 -32.28 -4.15 -24.36
N SER A 723 -32.08 -5.32 -23.75
CA SER A 723 -32.26 -6.64 -24.36
C SER A 723 -32.92 -7.63 -23.39
N ALA A 724 -33.44 -8.75 -23.93
CA ALA A 724 -34.00 -9.86 -23.15
C ALA A 724 -35.11 -9.50 -22.14
N VAL A 725 -35.95 -8.50 -22.45
CA VAL A 725 -37.07 -8.10 -21.58
C VAL A 725 -38.09 -9.24 -21.45
N SER A 726 -38.38 -9.65 -20.23
CA SER A 726 -39.31 -10.73 -19.90
C SER A 726 -40.08 -10.46 -18.60
N ALA A 727 -41.21 -11.14 -18.44
CA ALA A 727 -42.05 -11.07 -17.23
C ALA A 727 -42.33 -12.50 -16.74
N ASN A 728 -42.24 -12.70 -15.42
CA ASN A 728 -42.62 -13.93 -14.74
C ASN A 728 -43.75 -13.64 -13.72
N PRO A 729 -45.02 -13.72 -14.14
CA PRO A 729 -46.16 -13.35 -13.31
C PRO A 729 -46.66 -14.48 -12.39
N SER A 730 -47.19 -14.07 -11.24
CA SER A 730 -48.01 -14.84 -10.31
C SER A 730 -49.46 -14.29 -10.32
N TYR A 731 -50.29 -14.64 -9.34
CA TYR A 731 -51.67 -14.17 -9.26
C TYR A 731 -51.78 -12.71 -8.77
N ASP A 732 -50.83 -12.24 -7.95
CA ASP A 732 -50.83 -10.89 -7.34
C ASP A 732 -49.51 -10.11 -7.52
N SER A 733 -48.58 -10.66 -8.29
CA SER A 733 -47.22 -10.15 -8.41
C SER A 733 -46.59 -10.54 -9.74
N ALA A 734 -45.48 -9.91 -10.10
CA ALA A 734 -44.68 -10.30 -11.25
C ALA A 734 -43.23 -9.87 -11.08
N ILE A 735 -42.28 -10.65 -11.60
CA ILE A 735 -40.87 -10.24 -11.70
C ILE A 735 -40.59 -9.86 -13.15
N ILE A 736 -40.09 -8.65 -13.36
CA ILE A 736 -39.66 -8.16 -14.67
C ILE A 736 -38.13 -8.18 -14.74
N SER A 737 -37.58 -8.82 -15.79
CA SER A 737 -36.14 -8.96 -15.96
C SER A 737 -35.68 -8.58 -17.36
N TRP A 738 -34.49 -7.98 -17.47
CA TRP A 738 -33.84 -7.62 -18.72
C TRP A 738 -32.33 -7.43 -18.52
N THR A 739 -31.60 -7.22 -19.61
CA THR A 739 -30.16 -6.92 -19.62
C THR A 739 -29.84 -5.67 -20.42
N THR A 740 -28.75 -5.00 -20.06
CA THR A 740 -28.15 -3.90 -20.83
C THR A 740 -26.70 -4.22 -21.18
N ASP A 741 -26.18 -3.59 -22.23
CA ASP A 741 -24.78 -3.70 -22.64
C ASP A 741 -23.80 -2.89 -21.76
N GLU A 742 -24.34 -1.99 -20.93
CA GLU A 742 -23.61 -1.20 -19.93
C GLU A 742 -24.41 -1.03 -18.63
N ALA A 743 -23.76 -0.62 -17.55
CA ALA A 743 -24.42 -0.50 -16.24
C ALA A 743 -25.44 0.65 -16.23
N ALA A 744 -26.69 0.34 -15.91
CA ALA A 744 -27.81 1.29 -15.95
C ALA A 744 -28.76 1.15 -14.76
N THR A 745 -29.59 2.18 -14.53
CA THR A 745 -30.70 2.13 -13.57
C THR A 745 -31.79 1.14 -14.00
N SER A 746 -32.60 0.71 -13.02
CA SER A 746 -33.65 -0.29 -13.22
C SER A 746 -35.04 0.32 -12.97
N THR A 747 -35.78 0.70 -14.01
CA THR A 747 -37.14 1.26 -13.85
C THR A 747 -38.17 0.47 -14.66
N VAL A 748 -39.31 0.13 -14.05
CA VAL A 748 -40.46 -0.50 -14.70
C VAL A 748 -41.68 0.41 -14.57
N GLU A 749 -42.28 0.78 -15.69
CA GLU A 749 -43.61 1.42 -15.72
C GLU A 749 -44.65 0.37 -16.11
N TYR A 750 -45.74 0.24 -15.36
CA TYR A 750 -46.76 -0.79 -15.58
C TYR A 750 -48.18 -0.31 -15.25
N GLY A 751 -49.19 -1.02 -15.76
CA GLY A 751 -50.61 -0.74 -15.48
C GLY A 751 -51.55 -1.60 -16.33
N THR A 752 -52.86 -1.48 -16.11
CA THR A 752 -53.89 -2.25 -16.85
C THR A 752 -54.23 -1.68 -18.23
N SER A 753 -53.50 -0.65 -18.66
CA SER A 753 -53.59 -0.08 -20.01
C SER A 753 -52.23 0.45 -20.47
N SER A 754 -52.10 0.76 -21.75
CA SER A 754 -50.88 1.30 -22.35
C SER A 754 -50.51 2.72 -21.89
N SER A 755 -51.36 3.39 -21.10
CA SER A 755 -50.95 4.63 -20.42
C SER A 755 -50.03 4.37 -19.24
N PHE A 756 -49.92 3.11 -18.82
CA PHE A 756 -49.37 2.72 -17.53
C PHE A 756 -50.09 3.47 -16.40
N GLY A 757 -49.60 3.35 -15.17
CA GLY A 757 -50.17 4.07 -14.02
C GLY A 757 -49.39 3.87 -12.72
N GLN A 758 -48.42 2.94 -12.73
CA GLN A 758 -47.55 2.62 -11.62
C GLN A 758 -46.10 2.57 -12.11
N THR A 759 -45.17 2.85 -11.19
CA THR A 759 -43.73 2.80 -11.46
C THR A 759 -43.01 2.10 -10.31
N ALA A 760 -42.10 1.17 -10.63
CA ALA A 760 -41.16 0.57 -9.70
C ALA A 760 -39.72 0.90 -10.13
N ALA A 761 -38.92 1.49 -9.24
CA ALA A 761 -37.58 1.99 -9.55
C ALA A 761 -36.60 1.74 -8.39
N PRO A 762 -36.08 0.50 -8.24
CA PRO A 762 -35.00 0.23 -7.30
C PRO A 762 -33.74 1.08 -7.60
N THR A 763 -32.95 1.33 -6.56
CA THR A 763 -31.72 2.13 -6.64
C THR A 763 -30.51 1.32 -7.14
N GLY A 764 -29.52 2.01 -7.71
CA GLY A 764 -28.26 1.41 -8.16
C GLY A 764 -28.17 1.20 -9.68
N TYR A 765 -26.96 0.86 -10.13
CA TYR A 765 -26.62 0.58 -11.53
C TYR A 765 -26.22 -0.90 -11.68
N THR A 766 -26.76 -1.59 -12.69
CA THR A 766 -26.45 -2.99 -13.00
C THR A 766 -26.60 -3.24 -14.49
N THR A 767 -26.03 -4.33 -15.00
CA THR A 767 -26.24 -4.83 -16.38
C THR A 767 -27.26 -5.96 -16.45
N SER A 768 -27.62 -6.54 -15.29
CA SER A 768 -28.65 -7.57 -15.15
C SER A 768 -29.70 -7.07 -14.18
N HIS A 769 -30.91 -6.86 -14.70
CA HIS A 769 -31.99 -6.19 -13.99
C HIS A 769 -33.07 -7.19 -13.57
N SER A 770 -33.57 -7.02 -12.35
CA SER A 770 -34.71 -7.78 -11.82
C SER A 770 -35.53 -6.88 -10.90
N VAL A 771 -36.80 -6.66 -11.25
CA VAL A 771 -37.70 -5.75 -10.51
C VAL A 771 -38.99 -6.49 -10.18
N GLY A 772 -39.29 -6.60 -8.89
CA GLY A 772 -40.54 -7.19 -8.38
C GLY A 772 -41.69 -6.18 -8.38
N LEU A 773 -42.84 -6.61 -8.88
CA LEU A 773 -44.13 -5.93 -8.84
C LEU A 773 -45.04 -6.69 -7.86
N SER A 774 -45.80 -5.98 -7.03
CA SER A 774 -46.72 -6.57 -6.05
C SER A 774 -48.07 -5.83 -6.03
N GLY A 775 -49.09 -6.44 -5.44
CA GLY A 775 -50.43 -5.86 -5.34
C GLY A 775 -51.19 -5.83 -6.68
N LEU A 776 -50.89 -6.75 -7.58
CA LEU A 776 -51.59 -6.91 -8.85
C LEU A 776 -52.92 -7.64 -8.64
N THR A 777 -53.90 -7.35 -9.50
CA THR A 777 -55.17 -8.07 -9.51
C THR A 777 -55.01 -9.39 -10.26
N ALA A 778 -55.56 -10.49 -9.74
CA ALA A 778 -55.57 -11.79 -10.41
C ALA A 778 -56.31 -11.75 -11.75
N GLU A 779 -55.97 -12.68 -12.65
CA GLU A 779 -56.57 -12.81 -14.00
C GLU A 779 -56.63 -11.51 -14.81
N THR A 780 -55.65 -10.63 -14.62
CA THR A 780 -55.64 -9.28 -15.20
C THR A 780 -54.44 -9.11 -16.12
N THR A 781 -54.68 -8.58 -17.31
CA THR A 781 -53.61 -8.22 -18.25
C THR A 781 -52.98 -6.88 -17.85
N TYR A 782 -51.67 -6.88 -17.66
CA TYR A 782 -50.85 -5.70 -17.43
C TYR A 782 -50.00 -5.39 -18.65
N TYR A 783 -49.90 -4.10 -18.96
CA TYR A 783 -48.97 -3.51 -19.91
C TYR A 783 -47.77 -2.99 -19.11
N TYR A 784 -46.56 -3.23 -19.59
CA TYR A 784 -45.35 -2.72 -18.96
C TYR A 784 -44.29 -2.31 -19.98
N ARG A 785 -43.38 -1.44 -19.57
CA ARG A 785 -42.12 -1.16 -20.28
C ARG A 785 -41.02 -0.90 -19.26
N VAL A 786 -39.79 -1.11 -19.69
CA VAL A 786 -38.60 -0.89 -18.86
C VAL A 786 -37.83 0.34 -19.36
N ARG A 787 -37.23 1.07 -18.43
CA ARG A 787 -36.32 2.18 -18.70
C ARG A 787 -34.99 1.94 -17.99
N SER A 788 -33.92 2.27 -18.69
CA SER A 788 -32.57 2.16 -18.18
C SER A 788 -31.81 3.43 -18.55
N LYS A 789 -31.23 4.07 -17.52
CA LYS A 789 -30.42 5.28 -17.65
C LYS A 789 -29.01 4.99 -17.16
N ASP A 790 -28.01 5.30 -17.97
CA ASP A 790 -26.60 5.19 -17.60
C ASP A 790 -26.18 6.29 -16.60
N SER A 791 -24.91 6.29 -16.18
CA SER A 791 -24.37 7.30 -15.28
C SER A 791 -24.22 8.68 -15.93
N SER A 792 -24.19 8.74 -17.27
CA SER A 792 -24.05 9.95 -18.08
C SER A 792 -25.39 10.67 -18.31
N GLY A 793 -26.51 10.04 -17.93
CA GLY A 793 -27.86 10.54 -18.07
C GLY A 793 -28.58 10.12 -19.36
N ASN A 794 -27.96 9.30 -20.22
CA ASN A 794 -28.59 8.79 -21.43
C ASN A 794 -29.60 7.70 -21.07
N GLU A 795 -30.84 7.84 -21.53
CA GLU A 795 -31.94 6.94 -21.17
C GLU A 795 -32.45 6.19 -22.39
N SER A 796 -32.60 4.88 -22.26
CA SER A 796 -33.32 4.04 -23.20
C SER A 796 -34.63 3.54 -22.60
N VAL A 797 -35.61 3.32 -23.47
CA VAL A 797 -36.95 2.85 -23.12
C VAL A 797 -37.31 1.70 -24.03
N SER A 798 -37.75 0.58 -23.47
CA SER A 798 -38.16 -0.58 -24.25
C SER A 798 -39.47 -0.33 -25.00
N SER A 799 -39.81 -1.23 -25.93
CA SER A 799 -41.20 -1.36 -26.39
C SER A 799 -42.15 -1.69 -25.23
N THR A 800 -43.44 -1.50 -25.44
CA THR A 800 -44.46 -1.99 -24.51
C THR A 800 -44.65 -3.49 -24.67
N PHE A 801 -44.65 -4.19 -23.54
CA PHE A 801 -44.92 -5.61 -23.42
C PHE A 801 -46.18 -5.83 -22.59
N THR A 802 -46.69 -7.05 -22.59
CA THR A 802 -47.83 -7.44 -21.77
C THR A 802 -47.57 -8.75 -21.06
N PHE A 803 -48.09 -8.89 -19.84
CA PHE A 803 -48.24 -10.17 -19.15
C PHE A 803 -49.64 -10.25 -18.53
N ALA A 804 -50.09 -11.45 -18.19
CA ALA A 804 -51.33 -11.64 -17.44
C ALA A 804 -51.01 -12.32 -16.11
N THR A 805 -51.59 -11.83 -15.02
CA THR A 805 -51.54 -12.53 -13.74
C THR A 805 -52.34 -13.83 -13.81
N THR A 806 -51.93 -14.82 -13.04
CA THR A 806 -52.63 -16.10 -12.97
C THR A 806 -53.89 -15.99 -12.10
N ALA A 807 -54.72 -17.04 -12.12
CA ALA A 807 -55.85 -17.14 -11.21
C ALA A 807 -55.39 -17.24 -9.75
N GLU A 808 -56.14 -16.62 -8.84
CA GLU A 808 -55.87 -16.71 -7.41
C GLU A 808 -55.92 -18.18 -6.96
N PRO A 809 -54.94 -18.66 -6.17
CA PRO A 809 -54.96 -20.03 -5.67
C PRO A 809 -56.22 -20.25 -4.83
N VAL A 810 -57.04 -21.24 -5.22
CA VAL A 810 -58.19 -21.64 -4.40
C VAL A 810 -57.69 -22.32 -3.12
N THR A 811 -57.90 -21.68 -1.97
CA THR A 811 -57.66 -22.28 -0.66
C THR A 811 -58.75 -23.31 -0.38
N PRO A 812 -58.46 -24.62 -0.27
CA PRO A 812 -59.47 -25.61 0.06
C PRO A 812 -59.99 -25.39 1.49
N THR A 813 -61.30 -25.26 1.65
CA THR A 813 -61.97 -24.88 2.91
C THR A 813 -62.28 -26.06 3.85
N SER A 814 -61.98 -27.30 3.46
CA SER A 814 -62.03 -28.45 4.38
C SER A 814 -61.24 -29.63 3.83
N PHE A 815 -60.47 -30.28 4.71
CA PHE A 815 -59.97 -31.62 4.50
C PHE A 815 -60.90 -32.59 5.23
N ASN A 816 -61.46 -33.56 4.51
CA ASN A 816 -62.20 -34.66 5.12
C ASN A 816 -61.41 -35.95 4.84
N ASP A 817 -61.12 -36.71 5.89
CA ASP A 817 -60.42 -37.98 5.85
C ASP A 817 -61.39 -39.10 6.24
N ASP A 818 -61.55 -40.13 5.40
CA ASP A 818 -62.14 -41.39 5.82
C ASP A 818 -61.01 -42.32 6.23
N MET A 819 -60.80 -42.44 7.54
CA MET A 819 -59.76 -43.28 8.12
C MET A 819 -60.10 -44.79 8.07
N GLU A 820 -61.04 -45.22 7.22
CA GLU A 820 -61.60 -46.58 7.24
C GLU A 820 -61.39 -47.39 5.95
N SER A 821 -60.81 -46.80 4.89
CA SER A 821 -60.61 -47.52 3.61
C SER A 821 -59.16 -47.88 3.28
N GLY A 822 -58.18 -47.54 4.12
CA GLY A 822 -56.76 -47.84 3.85
C GLY A 822 -56.22 -47.17 2.58
N SER A 823 -56.91 -46.14 2.07
CA SER A 823 -56.46 -45.35 0.93
C SER A 823 -56.05 -43.97 1.43
N SER A 824 -54.77 -43.65 1.32
CA SER A 824 -54.20 -42.34 1.66
C SER A 824 -54.57 -41.31 0.59
N LYS A 825 -55.86 -41.00 0.45
CA LYS A 825 -56.38 -40.07 -0.56
C LYS A 825 -57.10 -38.93 0.11
N TRP A 826 -56.35 -37.87 0.39
CA TRP A 826 -56.91 -36.55 0.68
C TRP A 826 -57.71 -36.08 -0.52
N THR A 827 -59.01 -35.81 -0.35
CA THR A 827 -59.85 -35.17 -1.36
C THR A 827 -60.42 -33.87 -0.82
N THR A 828 -60.30 -32.79 -1.59
CA THR A 828 -60.98 -31.53 -1.32
C THR A 828 -62.33 -31.53 -2.02
N ALA A 829 -63.40 -31.23 -1.30
CA ALA A 829 -64.74 -31.12 -1.88
C ALA A 829 -65.00 -29.68 -2.30
N ALA A 830 -64.82 -29.38 -3.59
CA ALA A 830 -65.42 -28.21 -4.23
C ALA A 830 -66.41 -28.67 -5.30
N GLN A 831 -67.60 -28.07 -5.29
CA GLN A 831 -68.73 -28.43 -6.14
C GLN A 831 -68.43 -28.03 -7.60
N GLY A 832 -68.27 -29.02 -8.48
CA GLY A 832 -68.34 -28.83 -9.94
C GLY A 832 -67.03 -28.55 -10.66
N SER A 833 -66.09 -29.50 -10.67
CA SER A 833 -65.28 -29.92 -11.84
C SER A 833 -64.27 -30.99 -11.39
N THR A 834 -63.78 -31.77 -12.36
CA THR A 834 -63.03 -33.04 -12.27
C THR A 834 -61.99 -33.18 -11.15
N PRO A 835 -61.80 -34.38 -10.58
CA PRO A 835 -60.83 -34.62 -9.51
C PRO A 835 -59.40 -34.48 -10.05
N TRP A 836 -58.60 -33.63 -9.42
CA TRP A 836 -57.16 -33.61 -9.64
C TRP A 836 -56.54 -34.77 -8.85
N ALA A 837 -56.02 -35.76 -9.56
CA ALA A 837 -55.19 -36.79 -8.95
C ALA A 837 -53.77 -36.25 -8.79
N ILE A 838 -53.20 -36.28 -7.58
CA ILE A 838 -51.75 -36.21 -7.42
C ILE A 838 -51.18 -37.48 -8.03
N THR A 839 -50.64 -37.38 -9.25
CA THR A 839 -49.84 -38.43 -9.84
C THR A 839 -48.46 -38.39 -9.19
N SER A 840 -48.18 -39.35 -8.32
CA SER A 840 -46.84 -39.58 -7.81
C SER A 840 -45.93 -40.03 -8.96
N SER A 841 -45.01 -39.17 -9.38
CA SER A 841 -43.76 -39.61 -9.99
C SER A 841 -42.60 -39.12 -9.11
N SER A 842 -42.18 -40.01 -8.20
CA SER A 842 -40.87 -40.11 -7.54
C SER A 842 -40.33 -38.85 -6.82
N TYR A 843 -40.32 -38.75 -5.49
CA TYR A 843 -39.63 -39.69 -4.58
C TYR A 843 -40.48 -40.12 -3.39
N VAL A 844 -40.65 -41.44 -3.30
CA VAL A 844 -40.94 -42.14 -2.06
C VAL A 844 -39.63 -42.19 -1.29
N HIS A 845 -39.53 -41.50 -0.14
CA HIS A 845 -38.54 -41.87 0.86
C HIS A 845 -38.91 -43.27 1.36
N SER A 846 -38.23 -44.29 0.84
CA SER A 846 -38.39 -45.66 1.29
C SER A 846 -37.84 -45.79 2.71
N GLY A 847 -38.68 -46.35 3.57
CA GLY A 847 -38.47 -46.49 5.01
C GLY A 847 -37.16 -47.15 5.43
N SER A 848 -36.55 -46.55 6.45
CA SER A 848 -36.09 -47.27 7.64
C SER A 848 -35.99 -46.22 8.75
N HIS A 849 -36.37 -46.58 9.98
CA HIS A 849 -36.49 -45.73 11.19
C HIS A 849 -37.86 -45.07 11.44
N SER A 850 -38.90 -45.90 11.53
CA SER A 850 -40.10 -45.58 12.30
C SER A 850 -39.76 -45.48 13.79
N TRP A 851 -39.88 -44.29 14.38
CA TRP A 851 -39.94 -44.15 15.82
C TRP A 851 -41.38 -44.32 16.29
N PHE A 852 -41.56 -45.30 17.17
CA PHE A 852 -42.72 -45.46 18.01
C PHE A 852 -42.97 -44.19 18.83
N SER A 853 -44.22 -43.73 18.88
CA SER A 853 -44.81 -43.30 20.15
C SER A 853 -46.32 -43.48 20.12
N ALA A 854 -46.80 -44.33 21.03
CA ALA A 854 -48.19 -44.42 21.43
C ALA A 854 -48.54 -43.28 22.40
N ASP A 855 -49.84 -42.97 22.42
CA ASP A 855 -50.65 -42.27 23.43
C ASP A 855 -50.60 -40.71 23.52
N GLU A 856 -51.59 -40.09 22.86
CA GLU A 856 -52.61 -39.11 23.35
C GLU A 856 -52.26 -37.93 24.32
N PRO A 857 -53.13 -36.89 24.45
CA PRO A 857 -53.76 -36.02 23.44
C PRO A 857 -53.71 -34.52 23.87
N GLN A 858 -53.43 -33.57 22.96
CA GLN A 858 -54.01 -32.22 22.94
C GLN A 858 -53.25 -31.32 21.96
N VAL A 859 -53.95 -30.98 20.88
CA VAL A 859 -53.62 -29.91 19.94
C VAL A 859 -53.67 -28.56 20.66
N LYS A 860 -52.72 -27.67 20.37
CA LYS A 860 -53.00 -26.26 20.11
C LYS A 860 -51.99 -25.68 19.13
N ASP A 861 -52.53 -24.89 18.22
CA ASP A 861 -51.94 -24.23 17.06
C ASP A 861 -50.61 -23.52 17.38
N ASP A 862 -49.64 -23.63 16.47
CA ASP A 862 -48.89 -22.46 16.01
C ASP A 862 -48.16 -22.73 14.68
N MET A 863 -48.26 -21.73 13.81
CA MET A 863 -47.77 -21.65 12.45
C MET A 863 -46.26 -21.84 12.31
N LEU A 864 -45.87 -22.69 11.35
CA LEU A 864 -44.54 -22.71 10.74
C LEU A 864 -44.48 -21.65 9.64
N MET A 865 -43.68 -20.61 9.84
CA MET A 865 -43.10 -19.82 8.74
C MET A 865 -41.60 -19.67 9.01
N THR A 866 -40.80 -20.36 8.21
CA THR A 866 -39.35 -20.14 8.08
C THR A 866 -39.11 -19.18 6.91
N GLN A 867 -38.25 -18.19 7.12
CA GLN A 867 -37.81 -17.20 6.13
C GLN A 867 -36.33 -17.43 5.80
N GLU A 868 -36.03 -17.88 4.58
CA GLU A 868 -34.85 -17.61 3.75
C GLU A 868 -35.41 -17.61 2.31
N VAL A 869 -35.23 -16.59 1.45
CA VAL A 869 -34.03 -15.86 1.03
C VAL A 869 -34.35 -14.37 0.86
#